data_AF-A0A3C1FC18-F1
#
_entry.id   AF-A0A3C1FC18-F1
#
_cell.length_a   1.000
_cell.length_b   1.000
_cell.length_c   1.000
_cell.angle_alpha   90.00
_cell.angle_beta   90.00
_cell.angle_gamma   90.00
#
_symmetry.space_group_name_H-M   'P 1'
#
loop_
_entity.id
_entity.type
_entity.pdbx_description
1 polymer ?
#
loop_
_entity_poly.entity_id
_entity_poly.type
_entity_poly.pdbx_seq_one_letter_code
_entity_poly.pdbx_strand_id
1 'polypeptide(L)'
;MLPNEWNALDAFAKWAWKPVPVLGQIADLKNIHASYELIMRELAVEAARERAAASLRLFEATKGWTPAQIEQRGRALLDDTQRLKGEIDEAGLKMKHEIDALHVKLKEQKCLGIEAEADRCRGPRMNYDYRRAEVQDRYQAAFKSAMSRILKNETELSDLSAYRVPVAYGDCQVRPVDKEADLDVESLQRKIDSLERQYRELGESYLKWTTACSERAIGRPIGQILDPGGAVIIRADPAAFSGGLKVSQAIATESGAWKEGQLNHPVPENKEYTIGPFDIPAPCKIKAQITGEPPIEYAMTATNWGAGMHGQIEPVLVGGGRASVDSFNVALYPGKAEAVQEITVKYPAKLLLKFTPALSTGQAGGYWYQGQSYTGVVEVVELLEAGMALPRALISSDDRIRIDGMGSSATVQLSDGTTMLIYWGSEVAFSETVDGGIRATLERGGNGGMRITNPALNFEAAYERKVIKAKGTDFFVDVSDVKVVEGEVEIIDEESGETVVVQAGQKMDFWGSKVTEFDATTAAPFTTGNGLPTTIDFFEPAEEPYGVKHLSFSDGTFSGDWLLADPPTRHSSRGFTLSNTPRVGVETPETGVLRLTVPVGSVVPGYDRAPRLLHKVTGDFDLEAELHIEEANGNPVSADFIVYAPGTGIGLQKGQAEWGKPALDYWLPPPCVVRLSADGPFLLPLFNDHHRGSRYDWPEVTDGQARSRLSRRGDTWSVAWSLDGQTWNTHALDSIALPQTLWVGWAFQHTQQRSAQPAVFTVRDVRLETAPTGTMIVPAWRVFSVNGSAQAQETPVRLALDGGGPGVARAISSAPLSGDFDVIVRFDAGQWRHESGEMRRWSIAAVTPDQQEAVAVGCIIRDDGQRYWAQRQQGWEGGSSLGQSSPVEHLQGKLRLVREDGVVPAYYWNADDWQRQSFSWDTKEIEGPLFLRLEAFNGRANATHPWGAMSVDFTVEQIVTDEAPTAQEVEAEPQPIAPVEEAIEEAIPVMPEPQQAEQSEPPGIMGFTATPQEVEAGQQVTLHWQTRGGQPYLYRIDGNVQTQLATGETLPLSGSRVVAVDASPGDSAAFALGLLDPQTGQWLSTATVEVKVK
;
A
#
# COMPACT_ATOMS: atom_id res chain seq x y z
N MET A 1 3.58 0.79 -47.92
CA MET A 1 4.90 0.49 -48.52
C MET A 1 5.94 0.58 -47.40
N LEU A 2 6.88 -0.38 -47.34
CA LEU A 2 8.10 -0.46 -46.49
C LEU A 2 8.05 0.17 -45.07
N PRO A 3 8.11 -0.65 -43.99
CA PRO A 3 8.21 -0.16 -42.60
C PRO A 3 9.60 0.40 -42.25
N ASN A 4 9.66 1.29 -41.25
CA ASN A 4 10.89 1.89 -40.72
C ASN A 4 11.33 1.21 -39.40
N GLU A 5 12.34 0.34 -39.45
CA GLU A 5 12.93 -0.34 -38.29
C GLU A 5 14.29 0.26 -37.86
N TRP A 6 14.34 1.53 -37.43
CA TRP A 6 15.60 2.16 -36.97
C TRP A 6 15.36 3.33 -36.00
N ASN A 7 15.06 3.11 -34.71
CA ASN A 7 14.75 4.23 -33.78
C ASN A 7 15.31 4.17 -32.34
N ALA A 8 16.26 3.28 -31.99
CA ALA A 8 16.89 3.31 -30.66
C ALA A 8 17.91 4.46 -30.48
N LEU A 9 18.73 4.74 -31.50
CA LEU A 9 19.69 5.86 -31.51
C LEU A 9 19.01 7.22 -31.75
N ASP A 10 17.92 7.23 -32.51
CA ASP A 10 17.10 8.43 -32.77
C ASP A 10 16.32 8.88 -31.51
N ALA A 11 15.98 7.94 -30.60
CA ALA A 11 15.33 8.26 -29.34
C ALA A 11 16.20 9.15 -28.41
N PHE A 12 17.52 8.95 -28.39
CA PHE A 12 18.43 9.79 -27.59
C PHE A 12 18.58 11.21 -28.19
N ALA A 13 18.69 11.32 -29.51
CA ALA A 13 18.72 12.62 -30.20
C ALA A 13 17.41 13.41 -30.00
N LYS A 14 16.26 12.72 -29.98
CA LYS A 14 14.94 13.31 -29.72
C LYS A 14 14.69 13.68 -28.25
N TRP A 15 15.23 12.91 -27.31
CA TRP A 15 15.04 13.16 -25.87
C TRP A 15 15.45 14.58 -25.45
N ALA A 16 16.54 15.12 -26.02
CA ALA A 16 17.03 16.44 -25.64
C ALA A 16 16.24 17.63 -26.26
N TRP A 17 15.42 17.45 -27.31
CA TRP A 17 14.82 18.58 -28.09
C TRP A 17 13.32 18.41 -28.51
N LYS A 18 12.44 17.87 -27.63
CA LYS A 18 10.93 17.83 -27.70
C LYS A 18 10.27 16.98 -28.85
N PRO A 19 8.90 16.86 -28.94
CA PRO A 19 8.08 15.79 -28.35
C PRO A 19 7.35 14.83 -29.34
N VAL A 20 6.44 14.00 -28.81
CA VAL A 20 6.10 12.57 -29.14
C VAL A 20 5.05 12.35 -30.27
N PRO A 21 4.93 11.14 -30.90
CA PRO A 21 4.09 10.03 -30.36
C PRO A 21 4.48 8.54 -30.71
N VAL A 22 4.26 7.61 -29.74
CA VAL A 22 3.47 6.34 -29.80
C VAL A 22 3.43 5.54 -31.14
N LEU A 23 3.65 4.21 -31.27
CA LEU A 23 3.91 3.03 -30.39
C LEU A 23 4.49 1.84 -31.23
N GLY A 24 4.92 0.71 -30.61
CA GLY A 24 4.94 -0.63 -31.25
C GLY A 24 6.14 -1.59 -30.97
N GLN A 25 5.85 -2.72 -30.27
CA GLN A 25 6.65 -3.97 -30.10
C GLN A 25 7.88 -3.95 -29.15
N ILE A 26 7.95 -4.96 -28.27
CA ILE A 26 8.75 -4.96 -27.01
C ILE A 26 9.76 -6.14 -26.87
N ALA A 27 9.82 -7.08 -27.83
CA ALA A 27 10.58 -8.33 -27.65
C ALA A 27 12.12 -8.20 -27.67
N ASP A 28 12.70 -7.35 -28.53
CA ASP A 28 14.17 -7.30 -28.74
C ASP A 28 14.92 -6.27 -27.85
N LEU A 29 14.20 -5.42 -27.11
CA LEU A 29 14.84 -4.37 -26.29
C LEU A 29 15.54 -4.91 -25.04
N LYS A 30 15.07 -6.03 -24.46
CA LYS A 30 15.66 -6.61 -23.23
C LYS A 30 17.13 -7.05 -23.42
N ASN A 31 17.48 -7.66 -24.55
CA ASN A 31 18.85 -8.14 -24.79
C ASN A 31 19.85 -7.00 -25.06
N ILE A 32 19.40 -5.92 -25.71
CA ILE A 32 20.24 -4.71 -25.91
C ILE A 32 20.41 -3.98 -24.59
N HIS A 33 19.36 -3.83 -23.79
CA HIS A 33 19.41 -3.16 -22.50
C HIS A 33 20.27 -3.93 -21.47
N ALA A 34 20.16 -5.25 -21.39
CA ALA A 34 21.01 -6.07 -20.51
C ALA A 34 22.49 -6.02 -20.92
N SER A 35 22.79 -6.06 -22.22
CA SER A 35 24.17 -5.90 -22.72
C SER A 35 24.74 -4.50 -22.43
N TYR A 36 23.88 -3.48 -22.48
CA TYR A 36 24.22 -2.09 -22.16
C TYR A 36 24.46 -1.89 -20.65
N GLU A 37 23.58 -2.40 -19.79
CA GLU A 37 23.75 -2.42 -18.32
C GLU A 37 25.07 -3.08 -17.91
N LEU A 38 25.39 -4.24 -18.48
CA LEU A 38 26.62 -4.96 -18.18
C LEU A 38 27.87 -4.14 -18.54
N ILE A 39 27.91 -3.59 -19.77
CA ILE A 39 29.02 -2.75 -20.25
C ILE A 39 29.14 -1.45 -19.44
N MET A 40 28.02 -0.85 -19.03
CA MET A 40 28.01 0.36 -18.21
C MET A 40 28.46 0.08 -16.76
N ARG A 41 28.11 -1.07 -16.18
CA ARG A 41 28.61 -1.49 -14.85
C ARG A 41 30.12 -1.76 -14.86
N GLU A 42 30.63 -2.51 -15.85
CA GLU A 42 32.07 -2.75 -16.00
C GLU A 42 32.84 -1.43 -16.16
N LEU A 43 32.40 -0.56 -17.08
CA LEU A 43 33.01 0.75 -17.30
C LEU A 43 32.93 1.66 -16.06
N ALA A 44 31.82 1.63 -15.30
CA ALA A 44 31.66 2.49 -14.12
C ALA A 44 32.63 2.12 -12.99
N VAL A 45 32.84 0.83 -12.72
CA VAL A 45 33.74 0.36 -11.65
C VAL A 45 35.20 0.62 -12.01
N GLU A 46 35.62 0.33 -13.24
CA GLU A 46 37.00 0.54 -13.67
C GLU A 46 37.31 2.04 -13.81
N ALA A 47 36.38 2.84 -14.36
CA ALA A 47 36.51 4.29 -14.41
C ALA A 47 36.55 4.94 -13.01
N ALA A 48 35.80 4.44 -12.02
CA ALA A 48 35.87 5.00 -10.66
C ALA A 48 37.28 4.87 -10.05
N ARG A 49 37.95 3.73 -10.29
CA ARG A 49 39.32 3.48 -9.80
C ARG A 49 40.36 4.32 -10.55
N GLU A 50 40.23 4.45 -11.87
CA GLU A 50 41.12 5.32 -12.65
C GLU A 50 40.92 6.80 -12.33
N ARG A 51 39.67 7.24 -12.08
CA ARG A 51 39.33 8.63 -11.72
C ARG A 51 40.07 9.09 -10.47
N ALA A 52 39.98 8.37 -9.35
CA ALA A 52 40.65 8.78 -8.11
C ALA A 52 42.18 8.98 -8.28
N ALA A 53 42.83 8.08 -9.03
CA ALA A 53 44.25 8.18 -9.34
C ALA A 53 44.58 9.31 -10.34
N ALA A 54 43.68 9.61 -11.28
CA ALA A 54 43.82 10.72 -12.23
C ALA A 54 43.63 12.08 -11.55
N SER A 55 42.60 12.24 -10.72
CA SER A 55 42.32 13.46 -9.95
C SER A 55 43.47 13.85 -9.03
N LEU A 56 44.10 12.88 -8.36
CA LEU A 56 45.28 13.16 -7.52
C LEU A 56 46.49 13.64 -8.34
N ARG A 57 46.79 12.99 -9.46
CA ARG A 57 47.88 13.41 -10.37
C ARG A 57 47.62 14.79 -10.99
N LEU A 58 46.37 15.06 -11.37
CA LEU A 58 45.94 16.35 -11.87
C LEU A 58 46.08 17.43 -10.80
N PHE A 59 45.65 17.15 -9.57
CA PHE A 59 45.81 18.04 -8.44
C PHE A 59 47.29 18.41 -8.24
N GLU A 60 48.21 17.44 -8.23
CA GLU A 60 49.65 17.72 -8.12
C GLU A 60 50.19 18.51 -9.31
N ALA A 61 49.85 18.13 -10.55
CA ALA A 61 50.32 18.78 -11.78
C ALA A 61 49.79 20.22 -11.98
N THR A 62 48.62 20.55 -11.44
CA THR A 62 47.96 21.87 -11.53
C THR A 62 48.32 22.81 -10.37
N LYS A 63 49.19 22.38 -9.45
CA LYS A 63 49.63 23.17 -8.30
C LYS A 63 50.39 24.43 -8.76
N GLY A 64 49.84 25.61 -8.48
CA GLY A 64 50.43 26.89 -8.85
C GLY A 64 50.07 27.42 -10.24
N TRP A 65 49.10 26.81 -10.93
CA TRP A 65 48.56 27.36 -12.17
C TRP A 65 47.76 28.65 -11.94
N THR A 66 47.81 29.56 -12.89
CA THR A 66 46.99 30.79 -12.90
C THR A 66 45.58 30.51 -13.42
N PRO A 67 44.56 31.34 -13.07
CA PRO A 67 43.19 31.18 -13.57
C PRO A 67 43.10 31.07 -15.10
N ALA A 68 43.87 31.88 -15.83
CA ALA A 68 43.92 31.85 -17.29
C ALA A 68 44.43 30.51 -17.86
N GLN A 69 45.36 29.84 -17.19
CA GLN A 69 45.86 28.52 -17.60
C GLN A 69 44.82 27.41 -17.31
N ILE A 70 44.09 27.54 -16.21
CA ILE A 70 42.97 26.63 -15.85
C ILE A 70 41.85 26.76 -16.89
N GLU A 71 41.41 27.98 -17.23
CA GLU A 71 40.43 28.22 -18.28
C GLU A 71 40.88 27.71 -19.65
N GLN A 72 42.14 27.96 -20.04
CA GLN A 72 42.68 27.50 -21.31
C GLN A 72 42.68 25.97 -21.41
N ARG A 73 43.01 25.28 -20.32
CA ARG A 73 42.93 23.81 -20.25
C ARG A 73 41.49 23.31 -20.31
N GLY A 74 40.56 23.95 -19.59
CA GLY A 74 39.14 23.60 -19.62
C GLY A 74 38.54 23.70 -21.02
N ARG A 75 38.86 24.76 -21.77
CA ARG A 75 38.42 24.91 -23.18
C ARG A 75 38.99 23.80 -24.08
N ALA A 76 40.29 23.48 -23.94
CA ALA A 76 40.91 22.40 -24.71
C ALA A 76 40.31 21.00 -24.42
N LEU A 77 39.86 20.74 -23.18
CA LEU A 77 39.17 19.51 -22.81
C LEU A 77 37.74 19.44 -23.40
N LEU A 78 37.03 20.57 -23.44
CA LEU A 78 35.73 20.68 -24.10
C LEU A 78 35.85 20.44 -25.62
N ASP A 79 36.84 21.05 -26.27
CA ASP A 79 37.10 20.88 -27.71
C ASP A 79 37.46 19.41 -28.06
N ASP A 80 38.30 18.74 -27.25
CA ASP A 80 38.60 17.31 -27.48
C ASP A 80 37.39 16.41 -27.21
N THR A 81 36.53 16.77 -26.25
CA THR A 81 35.27 16.07 -25.96
C THR A 81 34.26 16.22 -27.11
N GLN A 82 34.14 17.43 -27.69
CA GLN A 82 33.32 17.70 -28.87
C GLN A 82 33.82 16.87 -30.08
N ARG A 83 35.14 16.81 -30.28
CA ARG A 83 35.78 16.00 -31.33
C ARG A 83 35.51 14.50 -31.15
N LEU A 84 35.65 13.99 -29.93
CA LEU A 84 35.37 12.59 -29.58
C LEU A 84 33.91 12.20 -29.80
N LYS A 85 32.96 13.09 -29.53
CA LYS A 85 31.53 12.88 -29.84
C LYS A 85 31.33 12.74 -31.36
N GLY A 86 31.98 13.59 -32.16
CA GLY A 86 32.01 13.44 -33.62
C GLY A 86 32.65 12.14 -34.14
N GLU A 87 33.72 11.65 -33.50
CA GLU A 87 34.34 10.35 -33.82
C GLU A 87 33.37 9.17 -33.57
N ILE A 88 32.52 9.26 -32.54
CA ILE A 88 31.45 8.27 -32.25
C ILE A 88 30.35 8.33 -33.31
N ASP A 89 29.88 9.53 -33.68
CA ASP A 89 28.83 9.72 -34.67
C ASP A 89 29.25 9.19 -36.06
N GLU A 90 30.50 9.46 -36.48
CA GLU A 90 31.06 8.94 -37.72
C GLU A 90 31.16 7.40 -37.71
N ALA A 91 31.60 6.81 -36.58
CA ALA A 91 31.65 5.36 -36.41
C ALA A 91 30.25 4.72 -36.45
N GLY A 92 29.24 5.37 -35.87
CA GLY A 92 27.85 4.93 -35.90
C GLY A 92 27.23 4.97 -37.30
N LEU A 93 27.46 6.06 -38.05
CA LEU A 93 27.06 6.19 -39.45
C LEU A 93 27.73 5.12 -40.33
N LYS A 94 29.01 4.84 -40.10
CA LYS A 94 29.75 3.80 -40.83
C LYS A 94 29.20 2.40 -40.54
N MET A 95 28.95 2.07 -39.27
CA MET A 95 28.29 0.81 -38.88
C MET A 95 26.94 0.66 -39.59
N LYS A 96 26.12 1.71 -39.59
CA LYS A 96 24.81 1.70 -40.25
C LYS A 96 24.94 1.40 -41.75
N HIS A 97 25.81 2.11 -42.47
CA HIS A 97 26.03 1.85 -43.91
C HIS A 97 26.54 0.43 -44.20
N GLU A 98 27.43 -0.12 -43.35
CA GLU A 98 27.91 -1.50 -43.51
C GLU A 98 26.79 -2.54 -43.24
N ILE A 99 25.92 -2.33 -42.24
CA ILE A 99 24.76 -3.20 -41.95
C ILE A 99 23.67 -3.09 -43.02
N ASP A 100 23.36 -1.88 -43.52
CA ASP A 100 22.41 -1.69 -44.61
C ASP A 100 22.88 -2.39 -45.90
N ALA A 101 24.19 -2.36 -46.20
CA ALA A 101 24.77 -3.10 -47.31
C ALA A 101 24.70 -4.64 -47.13
N LEU A 102 24.71 -5.13 -45.89
CA LEU A 102 24.47 -6.55 -45.58
C LEU A 102 22.99 -6.92 -45.76
N HIS A 103 22.05 -6.06 -45.33
CA HIS A 103 20.61 -6.26 -45.54
C HIS A 103 20.23 -6.30 -47.02
N VAL A 104 20.80 -5.41 -47.85
CA VAL A 104 20.55 -5.41 -49.31
C VAL A 104 20.96 -6.75 -49.93
N LYS A 105 22.12 -7.31 -49.56
CA LYS A 105 22.57 -8.63 -50.04
C LYS A 105 21.64 -9.77 -49.62
N LEU A 106 21.09 -9.73 -48.40
CA LEU A 106 20.12 -10.72 -47.94
C LEU A 106 18.79 -10.63 -48.70
N LYS A 107 18.39 -9.40 -49.07
CA LYS A 107 17.17 -9.09 -49.84
C LYS A 107 17.29 -9.55 -51.29
N GLU A 108 18.43 -9.32 -51.93
CA GLU A 108 18.75 -9.82 -53.27
C GLU A 108 18.71 -11.35 -53.34
N GLN A 109 19.07 -12.04 -52.24
CA GLN A 109 19.02 -13.50 -52.11
C GLN A 109 17.64 -14.05 -51.70
N LYS A 110 16.62 -13.19 -51.52
CA LYS A 110 15.26 -13.55 -51.07
C LYS A 110 15.24 -14.31 -49.72
N CYS A 111 16.06 -13.87 -48.77
CA CYS A 111 16.16 -14.47 -47.44
C CYS A 111 15.72 -13.50 -46.32
N LEU A 112 14.69 -12.69 -46.60
CA LEU A 112 14.09 -11.72 -45.68
C LEU A 112 12.56 -11.91 -45.67
N GLY A 113 11.96 -11.84 -44.48
CA GLY A 113 10.52 -12.06 -44.27
C GLY A 113 10.14 -13.55 -44.27
N ILE A 114 8.91 -13.86 -44.70
CA ILE A 114 8.30 -15.21 -44.63
C ILE A 114 9.12 -16.27 -45.42
N GLU A 115 9.89 -15.87 -46.43
CA GLU A 115 10.78 -16.77 -47.18
C GLU A 115 12.07 -17.16 -46.42
N ALA A 116 12.37 -16.55 -45.27
CA ALA A 116 13.61 -16.74 -44.52
C ALA A 116 13.70 -18.07 -43.75
N GLU A 117 12.60 -18.84 -43.67
CA GLU A 117 12.55 -20.18 -43.06
C GLU A 117 12.95 -21.31 -44.04
N ALA A 118 13.10 -21.01 -45.33
CA ALA A 118 13.54 -22.00 -46.31
C ALA A 118 15.01 -22.40 -46.09
N ASP A 119 15.33 -23.69 -46.08
CA ASP A 119 16.69 -24.22 -45.82
C ASP A 119 17.81 -23.54 -46.64
N ARG A 120 17.51 -23.15 -47.88
CA ARG A 120 18.42 -22.40 -48.78
C ARG A 120 18.98 -21.11 -48.15
N CYS A 121 18.28 -20.54 -47.18
CA CYS A 121 18.63 -19.28 -46.51
C CYS A 121 19.51 -19.47 -45.26
N ARG A 122 19.68 -20.70 -44.74
CA ARG A 122 20.48 -20.97 -43.52
C ARG A 122 21.93 -20.51 -43.65
N GLY A 123 22.58 -20.80 -44.78
CA GLY A 123 23.97 -20.38 -45.06
C GLY A 123 24.14 -18.86 -45.22
N PRO A 124 23.37 -18.19 -46.11
CA PRO A 124 23.32 -16.73 -46.21
C PRO A 124 23.11 -15.99 -44.89
N ARG A 125 22.15 -16.47 -44.07
CA ARG A 125 21.79 -15.88 -42.78
C ARG A 125 22.93 -16.00 -41.77
N MET A 126 23.56 -17.18 -41.65
CA MET A 126 24.72 -17.38 -40.77
C MET A 126 25.91 -16.48 -41.14
N ASN A 127 26.16 -16.26 -42.44
CA ASN A 127 27.18 -15.32 -42.91
C ASN A 127 26.80 -13.85 -42.61
N TYR A 128 25.52 -13.49 -42.78
CA TYR A 128 25.00 -12.18 -42.41
C TYR A 128 25.13 -11.91 -40.90
N ASP A 129 24.74 -12.86 -40.05
CA ASP A 129 24.82 -12.72 -38.59
C ASP A 129 26.28 -12.58 -38.13
N TYR A 130 27.20 -13.40 -38.68
CA TYR A 130 28.64 -13.26 -38.44
C TYR A 130 29.20 -11.90 -38.87
N ARG A 131 28.86 -11.44 -40.08
CA ARG A 131 29.30 -10.14 -40.61
C ARG A 131 28.72 -8.96 -39.83
N ARG A 132 27.47 -9.07 -39.38
CA ARG A 132 26.79 -8.08 -38.54
C ARG A 132 27.50 -7.96 -37.19
N ALA A 133 27.84 -9.08 -36.54
CA ALA A 133 28.65 -9.10 -35.33
C ALA A 133 30.03 -8.45 -35.55
N GLU A 134 30.75 -8.82 -36.63
CA GLU A 134 32.06 -8.21 -36.98
C GLU A 134 32.00 -6.68 -37.18
N VAL A 135 30.88 -6.13 -37.67
CA VAL A 135 30.66 -4.68 -37.78
C VAL A 135 30.34 -4.07 -36.40
N GLN A 136 29.49 -4.74 -35.61
CA GLN A 136 29.10 -4.29 -34.27
C GLN A 136 30.29 -4.27 -33.30
N ASP A 137 31.15 -5.30 -33.29
CA ASP A 137 32.34 -5.37 -32.45
C ASP A 137 33.33 -4.23 -32.75
N ARG A 138 33.53 -3.90 -34.03
CA ARG A 138 34.38 -2.79 -34.45
C ARG A 138 33.81 -1.44 -34.00
N TYR A 139 32.49 -1.26 -34.05
CA TYR A 139 31.85 -0.06 -33.48
C TYR A 139 31.97 -0.02 -31.95
N GLN A 140 31.73 -1.13 -31.25
CA GLN A 140 31.86 -1.21 -29.79
C GLN A 140 33.28 -0.89 -29.32
N ALA A 141 34.31 -1.37 -30.01
CA ALA A 141 35.71 -1.06 -29.70
C ALA A 141 36.02 0.45 -29.87
N ALA A 142 35.55 1.06 -30.95
CA ALA A 142 35.69 2.50 -31.18
C ALA A 142 34.93 3.32 -30.13
N PHE A 143 33.69 2.93 -29.83
CA PHE A 143 32.83 3.57 -28.82
C PHE A 143 33.43 3.49 -27.41
N LYS A 144 33.88 2.31 -26.95
CA LYS A 144 34.53 2.14 -25.64
C LYS A 144 35.78 3.02 -25.51
N SER A 145 36.61 3.07 -26.56
CA SER A 145 37.82 3.90 -26.62
C SER A 145 37.51 5.42 -26.54
N ALA A 146 36.54 5.89 -27.33
CA ALA A 146 36.14 7.29 -27.33
C ALA A 146 35.45 7.69 -26.00
N MET A 147 34.57 6.84 -25.47
CA MET A 147 33.85 7.10 -24.22
C MET A 147 34.78 7.14 -23.00
N SER A 148 35.76 6.24 -22.91
CA SER A 148 36.80 6.29 -21.88
C SER A 148 37.54 7.64 -21.88
N ARG A 149 37.88 8.15 -23.07
CA ARG A 149 38.51 9.47 -23.23
C ARG A 149 37.59 10.64 -22.87
N ILE A 150 36.30 10.58 -23.23
CA ILE A 150 35.29 11.59 -22.82
C ILE A 150 35.16 11.61 -21.29
N LEU A 151 34.97 10.47 -20.66
CA LEU A 151 34.84 10.35 -19.20
C LEU A 151 36.08 10.91 -18.47
N LYS A 152 37.28 10.68 -19.04
CA LYS A 152 38.53 11.26 -18.53
C LYS A 152 38.56 12.78 -18.68
N ASN A 153 38.20 13.33 -19.85
CA ASN A 153 38.18 14.77 -20.10
C ASN A 153 37.14 15.49 -19.23
N GLU A 154 35.94 14.93 -19.07
CA GLU A 154 34.87 15.49 -18.22
C GLU A 154 35.24 15.41 -16.73
N THR A 155 35.95 14.36 -16.28
CA THR A 155 36.50 14.31 -14.91
C THR A 155 37.56 15.39 -14.70
N GLU A 156 38.52 15.53 -15.64
CA GLU A 156 39.58 16.54 -15.56
C GLU A 156 38.98 17.97 -15.53
N LEU A 157 37.93 18.22 -16.31
CA LEU A 157 37.19 19.49 -16.31
C LEU A 157 36.43 19.74 -14.99
N SER A 158 35.81 18.69 -14.43
CA SER A 158 35.14 18.74 -13.13
C SER A 158 36.11 19.12 -12.01
N ASP A 159 37.26 18.46 -11.92
CA ASP A 159 38.28 18.75 -10.91
C ASP A 159 38.87 20.16 -11.04
N LEU A 160 39.10 20.62 -12.28
CA LEU A 160 39.58 21.98 -12.56
C LEU A 160 38.57 23.05 -12.11
N SER A 161 37.27 22.83 -12.38
CA SER A 161 36.21 23.79 -12.07
C SER A 161 35.74 23.76 -10.61
N ALA A 162 35.59 22.58 -10.01
CA ALA A 162 35.12 22.43 -8.63
C ALA A 162 36.20 22.74 -7.58
N TYR A 163 37.47 22.45 -7.86
CA TYR A 163 38.55 22.58 -6.86
C TYR A 163 39.57 23.66 -7.21
N ARG A 164 40.06 23.70 -8.47
CA ARG A 164 41.18 24.60 -8.82
C ARG A 164 40.75 26.04 -9.07
N VAL A 165 39.58 26.28 -9.64
CA VAL A 165 39.02 27.64 -9.80
C VAL A 165 38.87 28.35 -8.43
N PRO A 166 38.13 27.83 -7.42
CA PRO A 166 37.99 28.51 -6.12
C PRO A 166 39.33 28.78 -5.41
N VAL A 167 40.26 27.81 -5.46
CA VAL A 167 41.59 27.98 -4.84
C VAL A 167 42.45 29.01 -5.57
N ALA A 168 42.31 29.17 -6.89
CA ALA A 168 43.03 30.16 -7.67
C ALA A 168 42.44 31.58 -7.58
N TYR A 169 41.15 31.72 -7.25
CA TYR A 169 40.51 33.00 -6.94
C TYR A 169 40.65 33.43 -5.47
N GLY A 170 41.01 32.50 -4.58
CA GLY A 170 41.38 32.78 -3.18
C GLY A 170 40.32 32.45 -2.13
N ASP A 171 39.21 31.82 -2.54
CA ASP A 171 38.02 31.62 -1.70
C ASP A 171 38.13 30.43 -0.72
N CYS A 172 39.26 29.70 -0.70
CA CYS A 172 39.49 28.57 0.21
C CYS A 172 40.96 28.50 0.68
N GLN A 173 41.19 28.54 2.00
CA GLN A 173 42.51 28.26 2.58
C GLN A 173 42.74 26.75 2.76
N VAL A 174 43.78 26.23 2.10
CA VAL A 174 44.22 24.83 2.25
C VAL A 174 45.26 24.75 3.39
N ARG A 175 45.00 23.94 4.43
CA ARG A 175 46.03 23.62 5.44
C ARG A 175 47.15 22.77 4.80
N PRO A 176 48.43 23.00 5.14
CA PRO A 176 49.52 22.16 4.67
C PRO A 176 49.46 20.77 5.33
N VAL A 177 49.73 19.73 4.54
CA VAL A 177 50.06 18.39 5.03
C VAL A 177 51.58 18.25 4.98
N ASP A 178 52.19 17.87 6.10
CA ASP A 178 53.65 17.77 6.23
C ASP A 178 54.26 16.60 5.44
N LYS A 179 55.57 16.72 5.18
CA LYS A 179 56.32 15.90 4.22
C LYS A 179 56.78 14.53 4.75
N GLU A 180 56.81 13.59 3.80
CA GLU A 180 57.80 12.51 3.60
C GLU A 180 58.20 11.60 4.79
N ALA A 181 57.83 10.33 4.67
CA ALA A 181 58.57 9.20 5.22
C ALA A 181 58.54 8.04 4.21
N ASP A 182 59.66 7.34 4.04
CA ASP A 182 59.84 6.25 3.06
C ASP A 182 58.82 5.12 3.23
N LEU A 183 58.29 4.62 2.11
CA LEU A 183 57.22 3.62 2.09
C LEU A 183 57.70 2.27 1.57
N ASP A 184 57.79 1.32 2.49
CA ASP A 184 57.79 -0.12 2.20
C ASP A 184 56.40 -0.56 1.67
N VAL A 185 56.41 -1.60 0.82
CA VAL A 185 55.22 -2.15 0.15
C VAL A 185 54.15 -2.60 1.14
N GLU A 186 54.55 -3.12 2.32
CA GLU A 186 53.61 -3.56 3.35
C GLU A 186 52.96 -2.39 4.12
N SER A 187 53.61 -1.23 4.12
CA SER A 187 53.04 0.05 4.58
C SER A 187 52.08 0.62 3.52
N LEU A 188 52.45 0.52 2.24
CA LEU A 188 51.61 0.93 1.11
C LEU A 188 50.28 0.18 1.07
N GLN A 189 50.24 -1.15 1.26
CA GLN A 189 48.97 -1.89 1.26
C GLN A 189 48.06 -1.45 2.41
N ARG A 190 48.58 -1.31 3.64
CA ARG A 190 47.81 -0.77 4.77
C ARG A 190 47.31 0.67 4.53
N LYS A 191 48.07 1.46 3.77
CA LYS A 191 47.67 2.82 3.35
C LYS A 191 46.61 2.78 2.24
N ILE A 192 46.66 1.82 1.32
CA ILE A 192 45.63 1.56 0.32
C ILE A 192 44.33 1.12 1.01
N ASP A 193 44.37 0.14 1.93
CA ASP A 193 43.18 -0.32 2.64
C ASP A 193 42.57 0.79 3.53
N SER A 194 43.42 1.64 4.12
CA SER A 194 42.99 2.85 4.84
C SER A 194 42.38 3.90 3.92
N LEU A 195 42.94 4.08 2.71
CA LEU A 195 42.42 5.01 1.72
C LEU A 195 41.15 4.49 1.08
N GLU A 196 41.01 3.19 0.78
CA GLU A 196 39.77 2.59 0.28
C GLU A 196 38.65 2.69 1.31
N ARG A 197 38.95 2.57 2.60
CA ARG A 197 37.97 2.83 3.67
C ARG A 197 37.59 4.31 3.74
N GLN A 198 38.57 5.21 3.73
CA GLN A 198 38.32 6.66 3.68
C GLN A 198 37.59 7.09 2.41
N TYR A 199 37.84 6.48 1.25
CA TYR A 199 37.12 6.74 -0.01
C TYR A 199 35.72 6.13 -0.03
N ARG A 200 35.46 5.07 0.77
CA ARG A 200 34.11 4.55 0.98
C ARG A 200 33.31 5.46 1.92
N GLU A 201 33.91 5.88 3.03
CA GLU A 201 33.33 6.88 3.95
C GLU A 201 33.13 8.26 3.27
N LEU A 202 34.10 8.71 2.48
CA LEU A 202 34.01 9.91 1.65
C LEU A 202 33.05 9.70 0.48
N GLY A 203 32.92 8.49 -0.04
CA GLY A 203 31.97 8.11 -1.10
C GLY A 203 30.52 8.10 -0.62
N GLU A 204 30.26 7.61 0.58
CA GLU A 204 28.96 7.69 1.27
C GLU A 204 28.66 9.12 1.72
N SER A 205 29.68 9.86 2.17
CA SER A 205 29.56 11.30 2.46
C SER A 205 29.30 12.10 1.19
N TYR A 206 29.93 11.75 0.07
CA TYR A 206 29.74 12.35 -1.25
C TYR A 206 28.40 11.93 -1.86
N LEU A 207 27.88 10.73 -1.59
CA LEU A 207 26.54 10.33 -2.00
C LEU A 207 25.50 11.13 -1.20
N LYS A 208 25.62 11.20 0.13
CA LYS A 208 24.81 12.10 0.98
C LYS A 208 24.90 13.56 0.53
N TRP A 209 26.09 14.03 0.14
CA TRP A 209 26.33 15.41 -0.29
C TRP A 209 25.89 15.68 -1.73
N THR A 210 25.91 14.70 -2.63
CA THR A 210 25.41 14.83 -4.01
C THR A 210 23.90 14.67 -4.08
N THR A 211 23.28 13.82 -3.26
CA THR A 211 21.82 13.84 -3.02
C THR A 211 21.41 15.23 -2.50
N ALA A 212 22.07 15.74 -1.46
CA ALA A 212 21.85 17.09 -0.94
C ALA A 212 22.22 18.24 -1.90
N CYS A 213 22.99 17.99 -2.96
CA CYS A 213 23.31 18.98 -3.99
C CYS A 213 22.44 18.86 -5.26
N SER A 214 21.89 17.69 -5.58
CA SER A 214 20.81 17.56 -6.57
C SER A 214 19.50 18.16 -6.06
N GLU A 215 19.26 18.04 -4.75
CA GLU A 215 18.13 18.67 -4.06
C GLU A 215 18.23 20.20 -3.99
N ARG A 216 19.40 20.80 -4.24
CA ARG A 216 19.59 22.27 -4.28
C ARG A 216 19.09 22.95 -5.56
N ALA A 217 18.70 22.18 -6.58
CA ALA A 217 18.14 22.75 -7.82
C ALA A 217 16.65 23.13 -7.71
N ILE A 218 16.00 22.75 -6.61
CA ILE A 218 14.63 23.10 -6.24
C ILE A 218 14.73 23.70 -4.82
N GLY A 219 13.92 24.71 -4.47
CA GLY A 219 13.99 25.34 -3.15
C GLY A 219 13.85 24.31 -2.03
N ARG A 220 14.84 24.21 -1.14
CA ARG A 220 14.87 23.19 -0.09
C ARG A 220 13.58 23.27 0.74
N PRO A 221 12.89 22.14 0.99
CA PRO A 221 11.78 22.15 1.93
C PRO A 221 12.32 22.47 3.33
N ILE A 222 11.81 23.54 3.92
CA ILE A 222 12.07 23.97 5.29
C ILE A 222 11.55 22.92 6.29
N GLY A 223 10.49 22.18 5.93
CA GLY A 223 9.96 21.09 6.76
C GLY A 223 8.90 20.25 6.05
N GLN A 224 8.20 19.43 6.84
CA GLN A 224 7.08 18.59 6.40
C GLN A 224 5.96 18.60 7.45
N ILE A 225 4.72 18.45 6.99
CA ILE A 225 3.56 18.23 7.84
C ILE A 225 3.50 16.75 8.21
N LEU A 226 3.56 16.41 9.49
CA LEU A 226 3.39 15.04 9.98
C LEU A 226 1.89 14.71 10.05
N ASP A 227 1.19 15.32 11.01
CA ASP A 227 -0.27 15.20 11.17
C ASP A 227 -0.91 16.47 10.60
N PRO A 228 -1.68 16.40 9.50
CA PRO A 228 -2.27 17.59 8.91
C PRO A 228 -3.40 18.16 9.75
N GLY A 229 -4.14 17.37 10.55
CA GLY A 229 -5.22 17.87 11.40
C GLY A 229 -6.22 18.83 10.73
N GLY A 230 -6.52 18.68 9.43
CA GLY A 230 -7.36 19.62 8.69
C GLY A 230 -6.73 20.99 8.38
N ALA A 231 -5.40 21.07 8.34
CA ALA A 231 -4.65 22.24 7.91
C ALA A 231 -4.89 22.59 6.44
N VAL A 232 -4.80 23.88 6.16
CA VAL A 232 -4.67 24.46 4.83
C VAL A 232 -3.23 24.94 4.69
N ILE A 233 -2.53 24.45 3.67
CA ILE A 233 -1.23 24.99 3.26
C ILE A 233 -1.47 26.04 2.17
N ILE A 234 -0.84 27.21 2.35
CA ILE A 234 -0.93 28.36 1.44
C ILE A 234 0.47 28.54 0.85
N ARG A 235 0.61 28.29 -0.45
CA ARG A 235 1.88 28.30 -1.18
C ARG A 235 2.30 29.72 -1.55
N ALA A 236 3.57 30.05 -1.36
CA ALA A 236 4.15 31.29 -1.85
C ALA A 236 4.26 31.31 -3.39
N ASP A 237 4.65 30.19 -3.99
CA ASP A 237 4.63 29.97 -5.45
C ASP A 237 3.82 28.69 -5.79
N PRO A 238 2.54 28.83 -6.16
CA PRO A 238 1.71 27.69 -6.55
C PRO A 238 2.18 26.98 -7.83
N ALA A 239 2.94 27.67 -8.69
CA ALA A 239 3.43 27.11 -9.94
C ALA A 239 4.64 26.18 -9.71
N ALA A 240 5.46 26.43 -8.68
CA ALA A 240 6.54 25.52 -8.28
C ALA A 240 6.03 24.12 -7.92
N PHE A 241 4.83 24.03 -7.34
CA PHE A 241 4.20 22.77 -6.93
C PHE A 241 3.22 22.18 -7.95
N SER A 242 2.96 22.86 -9.08
CA SER A 242 1.95 22.43 -10.05
C SER A 242 2.34 21.20 -10.88
N GLY A 243 3.50 20.57 -10.61
CA GLY A 243 4.05 19.48 -11.43
C GLY A 243 4.24 19.85 -12.91
N GLY A 244 4.31 21.15 -13.22
CA GLY A 244 4.35 21.67 -14.58
C GLY A 244 2.99 21.97 -15.22
N LEU A 245 1.86 21.74 -14.53
CA LEU A 245 0.53 22.21 -14.96
C LEU A 245 0.51 23.73 -15.08
N LYS A 246 -0.18 24.23 -16.10
CA LYS A 246 -0.37 25.65 -16.38
C LYS A 246 -1.85 25.99 -16.56
N VAL A 247 -2.20 27.25 -16.30
CA VAL A 247 -3.50 27.80 -16.69
C VAL A 247 -3.72 27.63 -18.19
N SER A 248 -4.94 27.25 -18.57
CA SER A 248 -5.37 26.85 -19.92
C SER A 248 -4.69 25.60 -20.48
N GLN A 249 -4.05 24.77 -19.65
CA GLN A 249 -3.62 23.43 -20.04
C GLN A 249 -4.79 22.45 -19.90
N ALA A 250 -5.07 21.69 -20.97
CA ALA A 250 -5.94 20.53 -20.89
C ALA A 250 -5.25 19.41 -20.08
N ILE A 251 -5.95 18.93 -19.05
CA ILE A 251 -5.60 17.73 -18.28
C ILE A 251 -6.00 16.49 -19.09
N ALA A 252 -7.18 16.54 -19.71
CA ALA A 252 -7.73 15.47 -20.53
C ALA A 252 -8.58 16.04 -21.67
N THR A 253 -8.53 15.40 -22.83
CA THR A 253 -9.38 15.66 -23.99
C THR A 253 -9.73 14.33 -24.64
N GLU A 254 -11.01 14.08 -24.89
CA GLU A 254 -11.51 12.85 -25.51
C GLU A 254 -12.66 13.16 -26.47
N SER A 255 -12.72 12.45 -27.60
CA SER A 255 -13.68 12.74 -28.67
C SER A 255 -14.17 11.45 -29.32
N GLY A 256 -15.48 11.29 -29.43
CA GLY A 256 -16.07 10.10 -30.03
C GLY A 256 -17.46 10.35 -30.58
N ALA A 257 -18.15 9.26 -30.95
CA ALA A 257 -19.55 9.33 -31.34
C ALA A 257 -20.30 8.06 -30.96
N TRP A 258 -21.49 8.26 -30.38
CA TRP A 258 -22.44 7.20 -30.07
C TRP A 258 -23.24 6.85 -31.33
N LYS A 259 -23.48 5.55 -31.54
CA LYS A 259 -24.34 5.07 -32.63
C LYS A 259 -25.81 5.24 -32.26
N GLU A 260 -26.63 5.62 -33.22
CA GLU A 260 -28.08 5.63 -33.05
C GLU A 260 -28.61 4.19 -32.92
N GLY A 261 -29.48 3.95 -31.94
CA GLY A 261 -30.12 2.65 -31.70
C GLY A 261 -31.58 2.64 -32.13
N GLN A 262 -32.18 1.45 -32.14
CA GLN A 262 -33.63 1.31 -32.25
C GLN A 262 -34.27 1.29 -30.85
N LEU A 263 -35.56 1.64 -30.77
CA LEU A 263 -36.32 1.62 -29.52
C LEU A 263 -36.26 0.23 -28.85
N ASN A 264 -35.83 0.19 -27.59
CA ASN A 264 -35.67 -1.00 -26.76
C ASN A 264 -34.67 -2.04 -27.28
N HIS A 265 -33.81 -1.67 -28.22
CA HIS A 265 -32.70 -2.51 -28.68
C HIS A 265 -31.38 -1.97 -28.12
N PRO A 266 -30.59 -2.80 -27.41
CA PRO A 266 -29.26 -2.39 -26.99
C PRO A 266 -28.35 -2.20 -28.20
N VAL A 267 -27.42 -1.27 -28.11
CA VAL A 267 -26.37 -1.03 -29.11
C VAL A 267 -25.05 -1.47 -28.47
N PRO A 268 -24.52 -2.68 -28.79
CA PRO A 268 -23.35 -3.23 -28.09
C PRO A 268 -22.07 -2.40 -28.19
N GLU A 269 -22.00 -1.48 -29.16
CA GLU A 269 -20.88 -0.54 -29.32
C GLU A 269 -21.01 0.71 -28.45
N ASN A 270 -22.20 1.05 -27.94
CA ASN A 270 -22.42 2.17 -27.03
C ASN A 270 -22.14 1.77 -25.57
N LYS A 271 -20.96 1.16 -25.32
CA LYS A 271 -20.49 0.89 -23.96
C LYS A 271 -19.98 2.18 -23.33
N GLU A 272 -20.42 2.43 -22.11
CA GLU A 272 -19.76 3.42 -21.25
C GLU A 272 -18.30 2.99 -21.03
N TYR A 273 -17.39 3.94 -21.01
CA TYR A 273 -15.97 3.67 -20.78
C TYR A 273 -15.33 4.79 -19.97
N THR A 274 -14.20 4.47 -19.34
CA THR A 274 -13.47 5.37 -18.45
C THR A 274 -12.06 5.59 -18.98
N ILE A 275 -11.58 6.83 -18.90
CA ILE A 275 -10.20 7.22 -19.23
C ILE A 275 -9.51 7.87 -18.02
N GLY A 276 -8.18 7.86 -18.06
CA GLY A 276 -7.33 8.25 -16.92
C GLY A 276 -6.74 7.02 -16.21
N PRO A 277 -6.26 7.16 -14.96
CA PRO A 277 -6.23 8.39 -14.18
C PRO A 277 -5.28 9.45 -14.74
N PHE A 278 -5.69 10.73 -14.68
CA PHE A 278 -4.84 11.88 -14.98
C PHE A 278 -4.38 12.55 -13.69
N ASP A 279 -3.09 12.88 -13.56
CA ASP A 279 -2.56 13.50 -12.35
C ASP A 279 -2.89 15.00 -12.29
N ILE A 280 -3.39 15.44 -11.13
CA ILE A 280 -3.61 16.83 -10.72
C ILE A 280 -2.70 17.08 -9.49
N PRO A 281 -1.40 17.35 -9.69
CA PRO A 281 -0.41 17.43 -8.60
C PRO A 281 -0.60 18.58 -7.59
N ALA A 282 -1.47 19.56 -7.87
CA ALA A 282 -1.67 20.72 -7.00
C ALA A 282 -3.14 21.16 -6.93
N PRO A 283 -3.56 21.82 -5.82
CA PRO A 283 -4.85 22.50 -5.71
C PRO A 283 -5.08 23.46 -6.89
N CYS A 284 -6.22 23.33 -7.55
CA CYS A 284 -6.54 24.10 -8.75
C CYS A 284 -8.05 24.22 -8.96
N LYS A 285 -8.45 25.16 -9.82
CA LYS A 285 -9.79 25.19 -10.40
C LYS A 285 -9.72 24.59 -11.79
N ILE A 286 -10.56 23.58 -12.05
CA ILE A 286 -10.70 22.96 -13.37
C ILE A 286 -12.04 23.34 -14.00
N LYS A 287 -12.07 23.41 -15.33
CA LYS A 287 -13.29 23.55 -16.14
C LYS A 287 -13.49 22.25 -16.91
N ALA A 288 -14.57 21.56 -16.60
CA ALA A 288 -15.04 20.39 -17.31
C ALA A 288 -16.09 20.82 -18.33
N GLN A 289 -15.83 20.55 -19.61
CA GLN A 289 -16.67 20.92 -20.73
C GLN A 289 -16.97 19.67 -21.57
N ILE A 290 -18.21 19.52 -22.00
CA ILE A 290 -18.59 18.57 -23.05
C ILE A 290 -19.35 19.33 -24.14
N THR A 291 -18.97 19.10 -25.39
CA THR A 291 -19.74 19.50 -26.57
C THR A 291 -20.27 18.27 -27.28
N GLY A 292 -21.31 18.41 -28.10
CA GLY A 292 -21.81 17.31 -28.92
C GLY A 292 -22.78 17.71 -30.02
N GLU A 293 -22.66 17.03 -31.15
CA GLU A 293 -23.43 17.29 -32.37
C GLU A 293 -24.02 15.99 -32.98
N PRO A 294 -25.27 16.01 -33.48
CA PRO A 294 -26.24 17.10 -33.36
C PRO A 294 -26.71 17.28 -31.89
N PRO A 295 -27.31 18.44 -31.54
CA PRO A 295 -27.99 18.60 -30.26
C PRO A 295 -29.17 17.62 -30.15
N ILE A 296 -29.37 17.04 -28.97
CA ILE A 296 -30.48 16.10 -28.72
C ILE A 296 -31.83 16.80 -28.86
N GLU A 297 -32.74 16.19 -29.62
CA GLU A 297 -34.14 16.60 -29.70
C GLU A 297 -34.98 15.98 -28.58
N TYR A 298 -36.11 16.62 -28.24
CA TYR A 298 -37.11 16.09 -27.31
C TYR A 298 -37.90 14.93 -27.93
N ALA A 299 -37.23 13.80 -28.15
CA ALA A 299 -37.78 12.63 -28.83
C ALA A 299 -38.79 11.84 -27.97
N MET A 300 -38.72 11.93 -26.64
CA MET A 300 -39.59 11.18 -25.73
C MET A 300 -40.14 11.99 -24.53
N THR A 301 -41.19 11.45 -23.91
CA THR A 301 -42.06 12.13 -22.93
C THR A 301 -41.65 11.96 -21.45
N ALA A 302 -40.61 11.20 -21.11
CA ALA A 302 -40.14 11.05 -19.72
C ALA A 302 -38.83 11.80 -19.46
N THR A 303 -37.69 11.28 -19.90
CA THR A 303 -36.40 11.99 -19.80
C THR A 303 -35.56 11.80 -21.07
N ASN A 304 -34.76 12.81 -21.42
CA ASN A 304 -33.87 12.78 -22.58
C ASN A 304 -32.53 13.39 -22.13
N TRP A 305 -31.43 12.65 -22.30
CA TRP A 305 -30.11 12.99 -21.81
C TRP A 305 -29.08 12.89 -22.93
N GLY A 306 -28.21 13.90 -22.99
CA GLY A 306 -27.04 13.96 -23.84
C GLY A 306 -26.02 12.87 -23.61
N ALA A 307 -25.01 12.86 -24.48
CA ALA A 307 -23.69 12.42 -24.07
C ALA A 307 -23.30 13.13 -22.77
N GLY A 308 -22.69 12.39 -21.85
CA GLY A 308 -22.29 12.87 -20.53
C GLY A 308 -20.84 12.53 -20.21
N MET A 309 -20.26 13.31 -19.32
CA MET A 309 -18.93 13.14 -18.75
C MET A 309 -19.04 13.24 -17.23
N HIS A 310 -18.84 12.12 -16.55
CA HIS A 310 -18.73 12.05 -15.09
C HIS A 310 -17.25 12.03 -14.70
N GLY A 311 -16.83 12.96 -13.85
CA GLY A 311 -15.49 12.99 -13.30
C GLY A 311 -15.45 12.55 -11.84
N GLN A 312 -14.49 11.69 -11.51
CA GLN A 312 -14.18 11.25 -10.15
C GLN A 312 -12.80 11.78 -9.77
N ILE A 313 -12.71 12.45 -8.61
CA ILE A 313 -11.49 13.07 -8.11
C ILE A 313 -11.06 12.30 -6.86
N GLU A 314 -9.94 11.58 -6.99
CA GLU A 314 -9.35 10.75 -5.95
C GLU A 314 -8.08 11.43 -5.41
N PRO A 315 -7.89 11.62 -4.10
CA PRO A 315 -6.67 12.21 -3.58
C PRO A 315 -5.47 11.28 -3.81
N VAL A 316 -4.28 11.85 -3.99
CA VAL A 316 -3.03 11.05 -4.07
C VAL A 316 -2.67 10.56 -2.66
N LEU A 317 -2.93 9.29 -2.41
CA LEU A 317 -2.70 8.60 -1.13
C LEU A 317 -1.52 7.62 -1.23
N VAL A 318 -0.84 7.39 -0.10
CA VAL A 318 0.23 6.39 0.01
C VAL A 318 -0.35 4.99 -0.20
N GLY A 319 0.32 4.16 -1.02
CA GLY A 319 -0.12 2.79 -1.32
C GLY A 319 -1.15 2.66 -2.45
N GLY A 320 -1.60 3.76 -3.05
CA GLY A 320 -2.43 3.71 -4.28
C GLY A 320 -3.89 3.28 -4.10
N GLY A 321 -4.40 3.26 -2.86
CA GLY A 321 -5.82 3.04 -2.57
C GLY A 321 -6.70 4.16 -3.14
N ARG A 322 -7.91 3.81 -3.56
CA ARG A 322 -8.86 4.73 -4.20
C ARG A 322 -9.93 5.19 -3.24
N ALA A 323 -10.15 6.50 -3.16
CA ALA A 323 -11.31 7.10 -2.50
C ALA A 323 -11.79 8.30 -3.33
N SER A 324 -12.95 8.18 -3.99
CA SER A 324 -13.56 9.35 -4.64
C SER A 324 -14.09 10.30 -3.57
N VAL A 325 -13.50 11.49 -3.46
CA VAL A 325 -13.88 12.52 -2.47
C VAL A 325 -14.82 13.55 -3.09
N ASP A 326 -14.45 14.04 -4.26
CA ASP A 326 -15.24 14.97 -5.06
C ASP A 326 -15.60 14.30 -6.38
N SER A 327 -16.79 14.60 -6.92
CA SER A 327 -17.17 14.17 -8.26
C SER A 327 -18.04 15.23 -8.95
N PHE A 328 -18.07 15.18 -10.28
CA PHE A 328 -18.86 16.09 -11.10
C PHE A 328 -19.57 15.32 -12.22
N ASN A 329 -20.64 15.90 -12.77
CA ASN A 329 -21.36 15.31 -13.89
C ASN A 329 -21.77 16.43 -14.85
N VAL A 330 -21.16 16.45 -16.03
CA VAL A 330 -21.47 17.39 -17.10
C VAL A 330 -22.15 16.61 -18.23
N ALA A 331 -23.44 16.83 -18.43
CA ALA A 331 -24.23 16.19 -19.48
C ALA A 331 -24.91 17.23 -20.38
N LEU A 332 -24.99 16.94 -21.67
CA LEU A 332 -25.78 17.77 -22.58
C LEU A 332 -27.27 17.59 -22.27
N TYR A 333 -28.03 18.69 -22.28
CA TYR A 333 -29.48 18.67 -22.17
C TYR A 333 -30.12 18.82 -23.55
N PRO A 334 -31.39 18.43 -23.75
CA PRO A 334 -32.06 18.58 -25.04
C PRO A 334 -32.04 20.04 -25.54
N GLY A 335 -31.67 20.22 -26.80
CA GLY A 335 -31.44 21.53 -27.41
C GLY A 335 -30.13 22.24 -27.01
N LYS A 336 -29.19 21.55 -26.32
CA LYS A 336 -27.85 22.05 -26.01
C LYS A 336 -26.78 21.28 -26.78
N ALA A 337 -25.87 22.02 -27.42
CA ALA A 337 -24.65 21.49 -28.06
C ALA A 337 -23.43 21.52 -27.13
N GLU A 338 -23.54 22.17 -25.97
CA GLU A 338 -22.45 22.42 -25.02
C GLU A 338 -22.99 22.43 -23.59
N ALA A 339 -22.23 21.85 -22.66
CA ALA A 339 -22.40 21.97 -21.23
C ALA A 339 -21.03 22.14 -20.55
N VAL A 340 -20.98 22.97 -19.51
CA VAL A 340 -19.75 23.38 -18.81
C VAL A 340 -20.00 23.42 -17.31
N GLN A 341 -19.04 22.93 -16.53
CA GLN A 341 -18.99 23.05 -15.07
C GLN A 341 -17.56 23.43 -14.63
N GLU A 342 -17.45 24.33 -13.65
CA GLU A 342 -16.19 24.59 -12.96
C GLU A 342 -16.16 23.86 -11.60
N ILE A 343 -15.01 23.28 -11.26
CA ILE A 343 -14.80 22.49 -10.04
C ILE A 343 -13.51 22.96 -9.36
N THR A 344 -13.54 23.09 -8.04
CA THR A 344 -12.37 23.42 -7.21
C THR A 344 -11.78 22.14 -6.63
N VAL A 345 -10.63 21.72 -7.14
CA VAL A 345 -9.82 20.61 -6.61
C VAL A 345 -8.95 21.17 -5.49
N LYS A 346 -9.13 20.69 -4.26
CA LYS A 346 -8.54 21.31 -3.06
C LYS A 346 -7.24 20.66 -2.57
N TYR A 347 -6.78 19.62 -3.26
CA TYR A 347 -5.68 18.73 -2.85
C TYR A 347 -5.05 18.09 -4.09
N PRO A 348 -3.79 17.62 -4.03
CA PRO A 348 -3.22 16.77 -5.07
C PRO A 348 -4.06 15.52 -5.29
N ALA A 349 -4.45 15.26 -6.53
CA ALA A 349 -5.46 14.28 -6.89
C ALA A 349 -5.16 13.54 -8.20
N LYS A 350 -5.91 12.48 -8.47
CA LYS A 350 -6.06 11.79 -9.74
C LYS A 350 -7.50 11.99 -10.23
N LEU A 351 -7.66 12.21 -11.53
CA LEU A 351 -8.95 12.39 -12.20
C LEU A 351 -9.24 11.18 -13.08
N LEU A 352 -10.37 10.50 -12.86
CA LEU A 352 -10.94 9.56 -13.82
C LEU A 352 -12.16 10.19 -14.50
N LEU A 353 -12.30 9.98 -15.80
CA LEU A 353 -13.43 10.49 -16.59
C LEU A 353 -14.19 9.33 -17.23
N LYS A 354 -15.46 9.17 -16.87
CA LYS A 354 -16.38 8.20 -17.45
C LYS A 354 -17.32 8.90 -18.44
N PHE A 355 -17.38 8.39 -19.67
CA PHE A 355 -18.27 8.90 -20.71
C PHE A 355 -19.53 8.04 -20.85
N THR A 356 -20.69 8.70 -20.91
CA THR A 356 -22.01 8.05 -20.99
C THR A 356 -22.72 8.36 -22.31
N PRO A 357 -23.45 7.40 -22.89
CA PRO A 357 -24.15 7.58 -24.16
C PRO A 357 -25.39 8.46 -24.06
N ALA A 358 -25.73 9.08 -25.19
CA ALA A 358 -26.97 9.81 -25.40
C ALA A 358 -28.21 8.89 -25.35
N LEU A 359 -29.21 9.21 -24.52
CA LEU A 359 -30.36 8.35 -24.24
C LEU A 359 -31.67 9.12 -24.07
N SER A 360 -32.70 8.72 -24.82
CA SER A 360 -34.10 9.08 -24.59
C SER A 360 -34.84 7.94 -23.87
N THR A 361 -35.74 8.28 -22.94
CA THR A 361 -36.60 7.33 -22.23
C THR A 361 -38.07 7.75 -22.27
N GLY A 362 -38.96 6.77 -22.43
CA GLY A 362 -40.41 6.94 -22.42
C GLY A 362 -41.03 6.56 -21.08
N GLN A 363 -42.25 7.06 -20.81
CA GLN A 363 -42.96 6.83 -19.54
C GLN A 363 -43.27 5.35 -19.24
N ALA A 364 -43.16 4.46 -20.23
CA ALA A 364 -43.33 3.02 -20.08
C ALA A 364 -42.01 2.24 -19.89
N GLY A 365 -40.90 2.93 -19.56
CA GLY A 365 -39.58 2.32 -19.32
C GLY A 365 -38.79 1.96 -20.57
N GLY A 366 -39.32 2.23 -21.77
CA GLY A 366 -38.60 2.04 -23.02
C GLY A 366 -37.51 3.08 -23.26
N TYR A 367 -36.43 2.71 -23.94
CA TYR A 367 -35.25 3.55 -24.15
C TYR A 367 -34.79 3.58 -25.63
N TRP A 368 -34.18 4.68 -26.04
CA TRP A 368 -33.66 4.90 -27.40
C TRP A 368 -32.31 5.62 -27.31
N TYR A 369 -31.24 4.99 -27.81
CA TYR A 369 -29.93 5.61 -27.98
C TYR A 369 -29.96 6.61 -29.14
N GLN A 370 -29.63 7.87 -28.89
CA GLN A 370 -29.50 8.87 -29.96
C GLN A 370 -28.08 8.87 -30.54
N GLY A 371 -27.98 9.02 -31.87
CA GLY A 371 -26.69 9.20 -32.53
C GLY A 371 -26.14 10.59 -32.26
N GLN A 372 -25.11 10.70 -31.42
CA GLN A 372 -24.50 11.98 -31.04
C GLN A 372 -22.97 11.84 -30.94
N SER A 373 -22.27 12.70 -31.66
CA SER A 373 -20.83 12.95 -31.44
C SER A 373 -20.61 13.73 -30.15
N TYR A 374 -19.46 13.56 -29.50
CA TYR A 374 -19.08 14.34 -28.34
C TYR A 374 -17.61 14.70 -28.35
N THR A 375 -17.26 15.75 -27.61
CA THR A 375 -15.89 16.06 -27.22
C THR A 375 -15.88 16.56 -25.77
N GLY A 376 -15.27 15.79 -24.88
CA GLY A 376 -15.01 16.16 -23.50
C GLY A 376 -13.63 16.80 -23.37
N VAL A 377 -13.54 17.90 -22.63
CA VAL A 377 -12.30 18.59 -22.28
C VAL A 377 -12.34 18.91 -20.79
N VAL A 378 -11.25 18.64 -20.08
CA VAL A 378 -11.01 19.14 -18.73
C VAL A 378 -9.73 19.96 -18.74
N GLU A 379 -9.83 21.25 -18.42
CA GLU A 379 -8.71 22.20 -18.45
C GLU A 379 -8.51 22.90 -17.10
N VAL A 380 -7.27 23.30 -16.79
CA VAL A 380 -6.95 24.12 -15.63
C VAL A 380 -7.35 25.58 -15.90
N VAL A 381 -8.25 26.14 -15.08
CA VAL A 381 -8.65 27.55 -15.11
C VAL A 381 -7.72 28.39 -14.24
N GLU A 382 -7.32 27.86 -13.09
CA GLU A 382 -6.62 28.60 -12.03
C GLU A 382 -5.77 27.64 -11.20
N LEU A 383 -4.54 28.01 -10.87
CA LEU A 383 -3.76 27.33 -9.82
C LEU A 383 -4.04 28.04 -8.50
N LEU A 384 -4.40 27.30 -7.46
CA LEU A 384 -4.84 27.89 -6.20
C LEU A 384 -3.65 28.00 -5.23
N GLU A 385 -3.51 29.16 -4.59
CA GLU A 385 -2.51 29.37 -3.53
C GLU A 385 -2.78 28.48 -2.32
N ALA A 386 -4.05 28.31 -1.94
CA ALA A 386 -4.45 27.57 -0.76
C ALA A 386 -5.07 26.20 -1.11
N GLY A 387 -4.62 25.15 -0.42
CA GLY A 387 -5.24 23.83 -0.48
C GLY A 387 -5.10 23.07 0.85
N MET A 388 -5.86 21.98 0.99
CA MET A 388 -5.76 21.14 2.19
C MET A 388 -4.42 20.39 2.20
N ALA A 389 -3.77 20.40 3.36
CA ALA A 389 -2.53 19.69 3.58
C ALA A 389 -2.73 18.17 3.54
N LEU A 390 -1.78 17.47 2.91
CA LEU A 390 -1.61 16.04 3.03
C LEU A 390 -0.62 15.71 4.17
N PRO A 391 -0.69 14.52 4.76
CA PRO A 391 0.45 13.97 5.49
C PRO A 391 1.69 13.97 4.59
N ARG A 392 2.85 14.34 5.15
CA ARG A 392 4.13 14.58 4.45
C ARG A 392 4.11 15.65 3.35
N ALA A 393 3.11 16.55 3.36
CA ALA A 393 3.19 17.75 2.53
C ALA A 393 4.43 18.57 2.93
N LEU A 394 5.35 18.71 1.97
CA LEU A 394 6.55 19.54 2.11
C LEU A 394 6.16 21.01 2.31
N ILE A 395 6.95 21.72 3.11
CA ILE A 395 6.81 23.16 3.42
C ILE A 395 8.08 23.84 2.89
N SER A 396 7.94 24.88 2.07
CA SER A 396 9.07 25.69 1.57
C SER A 396 9.14 27.05 2.29
N SER A 397 10.17 27.85 1.97
CA SER A 397 10.20 29.25 2.39
C SER A 397 8.98 30.00 1.89
N ASP A 398 8.48 30.90 2.73
CA ASP A 398 7.36 31.81 2.55
C ASP A 398 5.98 31.13 2.46
N ASP A 399 5.92 29.80 2.58
CA ASP A 399 4.66 29.07 2.76
C ASP A 399 4.03 29.36 4.13
N ARG A 400 2.70 29.28 4.19
CA ARG A 400 1.92 29.39 5.43
C ARG A 400 1.09 28.15 5.70
N ILE A 401 0.93 27.81 6.97
CA ILE A 401 -0.01 26.79 7.44
C ILE A 401 -1.09 27.45 8.29
N ARG A 402 -2.36 27.24 7.92
CA ARG A 402 -3.54 27.76 8.62
C ARG A 402 -4.44 26.63 9.09
N ILE A 403 -4.92 26.70 10.33
CA ILE A 403 -5.79 25.66 10.91
C ILE A 403 -7.25 26.16 11.00
N ASP A 404 -8.04 25.90 9.96
CA ASP A 404 -9.44 26.33 9.90
C ASP A 404 -10.40 25.43 10.72
N GLY A 405 -10.04 24.15 10.91
CA GLY A 405 -10.87 23.13 11.59
C GLY A 405 -11.07 23.36 13.09
N MET A 406 -12.32 23.52 13.54
CA MET A 406 -12.63 23.83 14.95
C MET A 406 -12.20 22.73 15.92
N GLY A 407 -11.14 22.99 16.67
CA GLY A 407 -10.58 22.06 17.65
C GLY A 407 -9.60 21.04 17.08
N SER A 408 -9.10 21.29 15.86
CA SER A 408 -8.00 20.54 15.27
C SER A 408 -6.64 21.22 15.51
N SER A 409 -5.55 20.53 15.20
CA SER A 409 -4.18 21.06 15.24
C SER A 409 -3.29 20.29 14.28
N ALA A 410 -2.34 20.94 13.62
CA ALA A 410 -1.38 20.27 12.75
C ALA A 410 -0.02 20.11 13.43
N THR A 411 0.61 18.97 13.23
CA THR A 411 1.98 18.70 13.70
C THR A 411 2.95 18.86 12.53
N VAL A 412 3.97 19.70 12.71
CA VAL A 412 4.99 20.01 11.72
C VAL A 412 6.35 19.57 12.26
N GLN A 413 7.16 18.99 11.39
CA GLN A 413 8.58 18.72 11.66
C GLN A 413 9.42 19.52 10.67
N LEU A 414 10.34 20.32 11.18
CA LEU A 414 11.25 21.14 10.40
C LEU A 414 12.53 20.38 10.08
N SER A 415 13.19 20.78 8.99
CA SER A 415 14.40 20.13 8.44
C SER A 415 15.65 20.29 9.32
N ASP A 416 15.55 21.05 10.41
CA ASP A 416 16.55 21.18 11.48
C ASP A 416 16.25 20.27 12.69
N GLY A 417 15.15 19.51 12.68
CA GLY A 417 14.68 18.63 13.75
C GLY A 417 13.62 19.26 14.68
N THR A 418 13.41 20.57 14.61
CA THR A 418 12.41 21.27 15.42
C THR A 418 11.02 20.72 15.13
N THR A 419 10.26 20.40 16.18
CA THR A 419 8.88 19.91 16.04
C THR A 419 7.91 20.94 16.61
N MET A 420 6.80 21.19 15.91
CA MET A 420 5.83 22.22 16.29
C MET A 420 4.40 21.72 16.14
N LEU A 421 3.54 22.13 17.07
CA LEU A 421 2.09 21.93 17.00
C LEU A 421 1.41 23.29 16.78
N ILE A 422 0.67 23.43 15.69
CA ILE A 422 -0.10 24.64 15.34
C ILE A 422 -1.56 24.40 15.70
N TYR A 423 -2.16 25.26 16.53
CA TYR A 423 -3.52 25.08 17.04
C TYR A 423 -4.61 25.72 16.17
N TRP A 424 -5.86 25.28 16.35
CA TRP A 424 -7.05 25.83 15.67
C TRP A 424 -7.16 27.36 15.75
N GLY A 425 -7.36 27.96 14.58
CA GLY A 425 -7.52 29.40 14.38
C GLY A 425 -6.20 30.15 14.19
N SER A 426 -5.07 29.45 14.34
CA SER A 426 -3.74 30.01 14.12
C SER A 426 -3.31 29.89 12.65
N GLU A 427 -2.42 30.80 12.25
CA GLU A 427 -1.74 30.84 10.95
C GLU A 427 -0.26 31.14 11.18
N VAL A 428 0.61 30.28 10.65
CA VAL A 428 2.07 30.37 10.83
C VAL A 428 2.76 30.40 9.47
N ALA A 429 3.58 31.43 9.23
CA ALA A 429 4.47 31.57 8.08
C ALA A 429 5.86 31.00 8.39
N PHE A 430 6.49 30.39 7.39
CA PHE A 430 7.84 29.83 7.50
C PHE A 430 8.81 30.59 6.60
N SER A 431 10.03 30.84 7.06
CA SER A 431 11.09 31.43 6.21
C SER A 431 12.48 31.01 6.66
N GLU A 432 13.46 31.14 5.77
CA GLU A 432 14.87 31.01 6.14
C GLU A 432 15.35 32.30 6.83
N THR A 433 16.12 32.17 7.92
CA THR A 433 16.78 33.31 8.57
C THR A 433 18.06 33.71 7.83
N VAL A 434 18.51 34.95 8.04
CA VAL A 434 19.78 35.46 7.46
C VAL A 434 20.99 34.59 7.84
N ASP A 435 20.95 33.95 9.01
CA ASP A 435 22.00 33.06 9.52
C ASP A 435 21.84 31.59 9.05
N GLY A 436 20.90 31.30 8.14
CA GLY A 436 20.65 29.96 7.60
C GLY A 436 19.91 29.00 8.54
N GLY A 437 19.26 29.53 9.58
CA GLY A 437 18.29 28.81 10.40
C GLY A 437 16.85 28.97 9.87
N ILE A 438 15.87 28.54 10.65
CA ILE A 438 14.45 28.56 10.27
C ILE A 438 13.68 29.51 11.20
N ARG A 439 12.86 30.39 10.62
CA ARG A 439 11.90 31.24 11.36
C ARG A 439 10.48 30.74 11.17
N ALA A 440 9.74 30.60 12.27
CA ALA A 440 8.30 30.35 12.28
C ALA A 440 7.57 31.57 12.87
N THR A 441 6.81 32.29 12.05
CA THR A 441 6.13 33.53 12.43
C THR A 441 4.63 33.30 12.60
N LEU A 442 4.10 33.52 13.80
CA LEU A 442 2.66 33.46 14.07
C LEU A 442 2.00 34.75 13.50
N GLU A 443 1.41 34.67 12.31
CA GLU A 443 0.71 35.81 11.68
C GLU A 443 -0.68 36.03 12.30
N ARG A 444 -1.29 34.96 12.80
CA ARG A 444 -2.60 34.97 13.46
C ARG A 444 -2.62 33.94 14.58
N GLY A 445 -3.02 34.34 15.79
CA GLY A 445 -3.27 33.41 16.89
C GLY A 445 -4.73 33.01 17.01
N GLY A 446 -4.97 31.70 17.11
CA GLY A 446 -6.26 31.12 17.44
C GLY A 446 -6.42 30.81 18.92
N ASN A 447 -7.02 29.66 19.25
CA ASN A 447 -7.05 29.17 20.63
C ASN A 447 -5.75 28.39 20.93
N GLY A 448 -4.69 29.09 21.30
CA GLY A 448 -3.43 28.50 21.79
C GLY A 448 -2.19 28.74 20.91
N GLY A 449 -2.29 29.52 19.84
CA GLY A 449 -1.13 29.90 19.01
C GLY A 449 -0.40 28.71 18.40
N MET A 450 0.87 28.54 18.77
CA MET A 450 1.74 27.41 18.43
C MET A 450 2.58 26.96 19.64
N ARG A 451 2.92 25.67 19.72
CA ARG A 451 3.86 25.10 20.70
C ARG A 451 5.04 24.48 19.98
N ILE A 452 6.26 24.77 20.43
CA ILE A 452 7.51 24.31 19.84
C ILE A 452 8.21 23.37 20.82
N THR A 453 8.73 22.24 20.32
CA THR A 453 9.62 21.36 21.07
C THR A 453 10.88 20.99 20.29
N ASN A 454 11.95 20.64 21.02
CA ASN A 454 13.28 20.33 20.48
C ASN A 454 13.78 21.33 19.42
N PRO A 455 13.69 22.66 19.67
CA PRO A 455 14.12 23.67 18.71
C PRO A 455 15.63 23.55 18.43
N ALA A 456 16.00 23.64 17.17
CA ALA A 456 17.41 23.73 16.78
C ALA A 456 18.04 25.05 17.25
N LEU A 457 19.36 25.09 17.37
CA LEU A 457 20.09 26.26 17.90
C LEU A 457 19.84 27.57 17.12
N ASN A 458 19.55 27.46 15.82
CA ASN A 458 19.29 28.60 14.94
C ASN A 458 17.78 28.78 14.63
N PHE A 459 16.90 28.09 15.36
CA PHE A 459 15.45 28.24 15.22
C PHE A 459 14.97 29.54 15.89
N GLU A 460 14.10 30.27 15.19
CA GLU A 460 13.44 31.49 15.69
C GLU A 460 11.92 31.34 15.62
N ALA A 461 11.23 31.52 16.75
CA ALA A 461 9.80 31.81 16.72
C ALA A 461 9.58 33.33 16.68
N ALA A 462 8.51 33.81 16.06
CA ALA A 462 8.20 35.23 16.00
C ALA A 462 6.70 35.52 16.16
N TYR A 463 6.38 36.67 16.78
CA TYR A 463 5.05 37.28 16.79
C TYR A 463 5.18 38.81 16.76
N GLU A 464 4.47 39.47 15.85
CA GLU A 464 4.60 40.91 15.56
C GLU A 464 6.08 41.35 15.37
N ARG A 465 6.65 42.09 16.33
CA ARG A 465 8.05 42.58 16.32
C ARG A 465 8.95 41.84 17.32
N LYS A 466 8.46 40.76 17.92
CA LYS A 466 9.16 39.98 18.94
C LYS A 466 9.75 38.72 18.30
N VAL A 467 11.07 38.59 18.34
CA VAL A 467 11.80 37.37 17.98
C VAL A 467 12.11 36.60 19.25
N ILE A 468 11.85 35.29 19.23
CA ILE A 468 11.93 34.39 20.37
C ILE A 468 12.97 33.34 20.01
N LYS A 469 14.17 33.48 20.58
CA LYS A 469 15.27 32.53 20.40
C LYS A 469 15.25 31.51 21.54
N ALA A 470 15.18 30.23 21.20
CA ALA A 470 15.06 29.18 22.20
C ALA A 470 16.43 28.71 22.70
N LYS A 471 16.51 28.44 24.01
CA LYS A 471 17.64 27.79 24.69
C LYS A 471 17.08 26.74 25.64
N GLY A 472 16.35 25.79 25.06
CA GLY A 472 15.47 24.90 25.79
C GLY A 472 14.74 23.94 24.87
N THR A 473 13.77 23.23 25.42
CA THR A 473 13.13 22.06 24.78
C THR A 473 11.63 22.20 24.61
N ASP A 474 10.92 23.09 25.32
CA ASP A 474 9.45 23.20 25.21
C ASP A 474 8.89 24.58 25.63
N PHE A 475 8.21 25.26 24.71
CA PHE A 475 7.52 26.54 24.95
C PHE A 475 6.33 26.79 24.02
N PHE A 476 5.43 27.68 24.45
CA PHE A 476 4.26 28.15 23.70
C PHE A 476 4.42 29.61 23.27
N VAL A 477 3.90 29.94 22.10
CA VAL A 477 3.78 31.32 21.57
C VAL A 477 2.33 31.55 21.14
N ASP A 478 1.66 32.54 21.73
CA ASP A 478 0.28 32.93 21.43
C ASP A 478 0.20 34.47 21.33
N VAL A 479 -0.85 35.04 20.72
CA VAL A 479 -1.02 36.51 20.51
C VAL A 479 -1.01 37.36 21.80
N SER A 480 -1.04 36.72 22.96
CA SER A 480 -1.11 37.37 24.27
C SER A 480 0.15 37.18 25.11
N ASP A 481 0.79 36.02 25.06
CA ASP A 481 1.95 35.68 25.88
C ASP A 481 2.84 34.59 25.26
N VAL A 482 4.07 34.50 25.80
CA VAL A 482 4.96 33.35 25.65
C VAL A 482 5.01 32.61 26.98
N LYS A 483 4.88 31.28 26.98
CA LYS A 483 4.95 30.44 28.19
C LYS A 483 6.03 29.38 28.03
N VAL A 484 6.91 29.22 29.01
CA VAL A 484 8.02 28.24 28.93
C VAL A 484 7.74 27.07 29.86
N VAL A 485 7.77 25.86 29.30
CA VAL A 485 7.61 24.60 30.06
C VAL A 485 8.97 24.09 30.50
N GLU A 486 9.94 24.03 29.59
CA GLU A 486 11.29 23.51 29.86
C GLU A 486 12.38 24.34 29.14
N GLY A 487 13.47 24.61 29.86
CA GLY A 487 14.59 25.46 29.43
C GLY A 487 14.32 26.96 29.59
N GLU A 488 14.90 27.78 28.72
CA GLU A 488 14.67 29.22 28.66
C GLU A 488 14.43 29.71 27.23
N VAL A 489 13.78 30.87 27.09
CA VAL A 489 13.68 31.59 25.81
C VAL A 489 14.10 33.05 25.98
N GLU A 490 14.76 33.57 24.95
CA GLU A 490 15.24 34.95 24.87
C GLU A 490 14.36 35.71 23.87
N ILE A 491 13.60 36.68 24.38
CA ILE A 491 12.62 37.46 23.61
C ILE A 491 13.23 38.83 23.32
N ILE A 492 13.48 39.10 22.04
CA ILE A 492 14.12 40.30 21.52
C ILE A 492 13.06 41.13 20.78
N ASP A 493 12.96 42.41 21.12
CA ASP A 493 12.20 43.39 20.34
C ASP A 493 13.03 43.90 19.16
N GLU A 494 12.59 43.68 17.92
CA GLU A 494 13.34 44.09 16.71
C GLU A 494 13.42 45.62 16.53
N GLU A 495 12.56 46.42 17.19
CA GLU A 495 12.57 47.90 17.10
C GLU A 495 13.42 48.54 18.20
N SER A 496 13.27 48.10 19.46
CA SER A 496 14.01 48.68 20.59
C SER A 496 15.35 48.00 20.86
N GLY A 497 15.54 46.76 20.39
CA GLY A 497 16.67 45.90 20.75
C GLY A 497 16.63 45.42 22.21
N GLU A 498 15.52 45.64 22.93
CA GLU A 498 15.36 45.18 24.32
C GLU A 498 15.18 43.66 24.37
N THR A 499 15.87 43.03 25.31
CA THR A 499 15.88 41.58 25.49
C THR A 499 15.32 41.20 26.86
N VAL A 500 14.35 40.29 26.88
CA VAL A 500 13.77 39.70 28.09
C VAL A 500 13.95 38.19 28.04
N VAL A 501 14.49 37.60 29.11
CA VAL A 501 14.62 36.15 29.25
C VAL A 501 13.46 35.60 30.08
N VAL A 502 12.82 34.53 29.61
CA VAL A 502 11.73 33.82 30.28
C VAL A 502 12.19 32.39 30.54
N GLN A 503 12.10 31.94 31.79
CA GLN A 503 12.56 30.62 32.25
C GLN A 503 11.40 29.63 32.35
N ALA A 504 11.70 28.33 32.42
CA ALA A 504 10.73 27.28 32.75
C ALA A 504 9.86 27.64 33.97
N GLY A 505 8.55 27.44 33.85
CA GLY A 505 7.58 27.84 34.88
C GLY A 505 7.28 29.35 34.90
N GLN A 506 7.64 30.08 33.84
CA GLN A 506 7.31 31.49 33.67
C GLN A 506 6.59 31.75 32.35
N LYS A 507 5.94 32.91 32.29
CA LYS A 507 5.36 33.48 31.08
C LYS A 507 5.60 34.99 31.01
N MET A 508 5.64 35.53 29.80
CA MET A 508 5.73 36.97 29.53
C MET A 508 4.55 37.38 28.64
N ASP A 509 3.78 38.38 29.06
CA ASP A 509 2.77 38.98 28.19
C ASP A 509 3.41 40.00 27.22
N PHE A 510 2.94 40.03 25.97
CA PHE A 510 3.54 40.87 24.93
C PHE A 510 3.24 42.37 25.09
N TRP A 511 2.15 42.73 25.77
CA TRP A 511 1.62 44.10 25.81
C TRP A 511 2.18 44.94 26.96
N GLY A 512 2.55 44.31 28.08
CA GLY A 512 3.16 44.91 29.25
C GLY A 512 4.59 44.44 29.53
N SER A 513 5.14 43.53 28.70
CA SER A 513 6.48 42.95 28.82
C SER A 513 6.77 42.33 30.21
N LYS A 514 5.74 41.89 30.94
CA LYS A 514 5.89 41.49 32.35
C LYS A 514 6.03 39.98 32.48
N VAL A 515 7.17 39.55 33.01
CA VAL A 515 7.37 38.15 33.41
C VAL A 515 6.54 37.84 34.68
N THR A 516 5.81 36.74 34.65
CA THR A 516 4.99 36.21 35.76
C THR A 516 5.11 34.69 35.83
N GLU A 517 4.80 34.10 36.98
CA GLU A 517 4.83 32.64 37.12
C GLU A 517 3.70 31.95 36.33
N PHE A 518 4.01 30.75 35.86
CA PHE A 518 3.13 29.85 35.12
C PHE A 518 3.34 28.43 35.67
N ASP A 519 2.26 27.73 36.00
CA ASP A 519 2.36 26.35 36.48
C ASP A 519 2.64 25.39 35.31
N ALA A 520 3.91 25.15 35.04
CA ALA A 520 4.37 24.24 34.00
C ALA A 520 3.87 22.79 34.19
N THR A 521 3.49 22.37 35.41
CA THR A 521 2.93 21.02 35.63
C THR A 521 1.54 20.87 35.01
N THR A 522 0.89 21.98 34.64
CA THR A 522 -0.40 21.98 33.92
C THR A 522 -0.26 21.92 32.39
N ALA A 523 0.97 21.95 31.87
CA ALA A 523 1.22 21.71 30.44
C ALA A 523 1.01 20.22 30.11
N ALA A 524 0.20 19.93 29.09
CA ALA A 524 0.04 18.56 28.62
C ALA A 524 1.34 18.03 27.99
N PRO A 525 1.54 16.70 27.91
CA PRO A 525 2.62 16.10 27.12
C PRO A 525 2.64 16.62 25.67
N PHE A 526 3.81 16.72 25.06
CA PHE A 526 3.92 17.08 23.65
C PHE A 526 3.57 15.86 22.78
N THR A 527 2.43 15.96 22.09
CA THR A 527 1.86 14.92 21.23
C THR A 527 1.33 15.55 19.94
N THR A 528 1.05 14.73 18.92
CA THR A 528 0.26 15.15 17.76
C THR A 528 -1.16 15.55 18.17
N GLY A 529 -1.93 16.14 17.24
CA GLY A 529 -3.35 16.44 17.48
C GLY A 529 -4.16 15.20 17.88
N ASN A 530 -3.78 14.04 17.33
CA ASN A 530 -4.37 12.73 17.58
C ASN A 530 -3.81 12.00 18.82
N GLY A 531 -3.00 12.68 19.66
CA GLY A 531 -2.47 12.13 20.91
C GLY A 531 -1.29 11.16 20.78
N LEU A 532 -0.64 11.11 19.61
CA LEU A 532 0.54 10.24 19.38
C LEU A 532 1.84 10.95 19.80
N PRO A 533 2.86 10.25 20.32
CA PRO A 533 4.16 10.85 20.62
C PRO A 533 4.88 11.29 19.33
N THR A 534 5.39 12.51 19.27
CA THR A 534 6.07 13.00 18.05
C THR A 534 7.51 12.50 17.89
N THR A 535 7.98 11.66 18.82
CA THR A 535 9.30 11.02 18.80
C THR A 535 9.34 9.71 18.01
N ILE A 536 8.17 9.19 17.59
CA ILE A 536 8.03 7.94 16.85
C ILE A 536 7.76 8.28 15.38
N ASP A 537 8.51 7.65 14.46
CA ASP A 537 8.16 7.69 13.03
C ASP A 537 7.01 6.72 12.75
N PHE A 538 5.86 7.30 12.41
CA PHE A 538 4.65 6.57 12.04
C PHE A 538 4.51 6.38 10.51
N PHE A 539 5.27 7.12 9.70
CA PHE A 539 5.09 7.17 8.24
C PHE A 539 6.05 6.25 7.47
N GLU A 540 7.28 6.10 7.94
CA GLU A 540 8.21 5.05 7.47
C GLU A 540 8.59 4.14 8.65
N PRO A 541 7.61 3.44 9.27
CA PRO A 541 7.86 2.63 10.44
C PRO A 541 8.79 1.47 10.08
N ALA A 542 9.97 1.43 10.72
CA ALA A 542 10.91 0.33 10.59
C ALA A 542 10.23 -1.01 10.96
N GLU A 543 10.57 -2.07 10.23
CA GLU A 543 9.99 -3.40 10.43
C GLU A 543 10.13 -3.88 11.88
N GLU A 544 9.06 -4.52 12.37
CA GLU A 544 9.00 -5.13 13.68
C GLU A 544 9.47 -6.59 13.64
N PRO A 545 10.25 -7.04 14.64
CA PRO A 545 10.56 -8.45 14.80
C PRO A 545 9.29 -9.31 14.89
N TYR A 546 9.34 -10.47 14.22
CA TYR A 546 8.29 -11.49 14.27
C TYR A 546 8.28 -12.26 15.60
N GLY A 547 7.14 -12.85 15.95
CA GLY A 547 6.97 -13.70 17.13
C GLY A 547 5.80 -13.28 18.03
N VAL A 548 5.75 -13.87 19.23
CA VAL A 548 4.70 -13.60 20.23
C VAL A 548 5.13 -12.48 21.16
N LYS A 549 4.30 -11.44 21.24
CA LYS A 549 4.44 -10.26 22.09
C LYS A 549 3.27 -10.23 23.07
N HIS A 550 3.57 -10.04 24.35
CA HIS A 550 2.57 -9.91 25.41
C HIS A 550 2.59 -8.48 25.94
N LEU A 551 1.42 -7.91 26.23
CA LEU A 551 1.39 -6.70 27.05
C LEU A 551 1.61 -7.11 28.51
N SER A 552 2.70 -6.65 29.10
CA SER A 552 2.85 -6.56 30.55
C SER A 552 2.95 -5.09 30.95
N PHE A 553 2.63 -4.81 32.22
CA PHE A 553 2.63 -3.46 32.74
C PHE A 553 3.10 -3.47 34.19
N SER A 554 3.91 -2.48 34.53
CA SER A 554 4.41 -2.22 35.88
C SER A 554 4.67 -0.73 36.05
N ASP A 555 4.36 -0.19 37.23
CA ASP A 555 4.75 1.16 37.66
C ASP A 555 4.40 2.30 36.68
N GLY A 556 3.27 2.21 35.98
CA GLY A 556 2.81 3.23 35.04
C GLY A 556 3.36 3.08 33.61
N THR A 557 4.17 2.06 33.33
CA THR A 557 4.86 1.86 32.05
C THR A 557 4.40 0.61 31.32
N PHE A 558 4.23 0.73 30.00
CA PHE A 558 3.91 -0.36 29.08
C PHE A 558 5.20 -1.10 28.68
N SER A 559 5.23 -2.42 28.74
CA SER A 559 6.35 -3.22 28.23
C SER A 559 6.23 -3.49 26.74
N GLY A 560 7.34 -3.60 26.01
CA GLY A 560 7.36 -4.15 24.66
C GLY A 560 6.59 -3.29 23.66
N ASP A 561 7.00 -2.03 23.52
CA ASP A 561 6.63 -1.09 22.44
C ASP A 561 5.13 -0.79 22.24
N TRP A 562 4.30 -1.19 23.21
CA TRP A 562 2.90 -0.77 23.32
C TRP A 562 2.78 0.72 23.67
N LEU A 563 1.88 1.41 22.98
CA LEU A 563 1.62 2.84 23.09
C LEU A 563 0.17 3.11 23.50
N LEU A 564 -0.05 3.84 24.60
CA LEU A 564 -1.34 4.47 24.87
C LEU A 564 -1.34 5.90 24.33
N ALA A 565 -2.06 6.13 23.24
CA ALA A 565 -2.34 7.46 22.71
C ALA A 565 -3.61 8.03 23.36
N ASP A 566 -3.53 9.23 23.94
CA ASP A 566 -4.64 9.91 24.61
C ASP A 566 -4.90 11.28 23.96
N PRO A 567 -5.71 11.34 22.89
CA PRO A 567 -6.12 12.61 22.29
C PRO A 567 -7.00 13.43 23.26
N PRO A 568 -6.89 14.77 23.25
CA PRO A 568 -7.59 15.63 24.22
C PRO A 568 -9.13 15.60 24.07
N THR A 569 -9.85 15.04 25.05
CA THR A 569 -11.31 14.90 25.02
C THR A 569 -12.05 16.24 25.23
N ARG A 570 -12.36 16.96 24.14
CA ARG A 570 -13.01 18.27 24.23
C ARG A 570 -14.51 18.19 24.58
N HIS A 571 -14.90 18.77 25.72
CA HIS A 571 -16.30 18.91 26.15
C HIS A 571 -16.85 20.37 26.15
N SER A 572 -16.06 21.37 25.72
CA SER A 572 -16.44 22.80 25.79
C SER A 572 -16.21 23.56 24.48
N SER A 573 -17.20 24.39 24.10
CA SER A 573 -17.11 25.40 23.03
C SER A 573 -16.49 26.73 23.48
N ARG A 574 -16.18 26.89 24.76
CA ARG A 574 -15.61 28.10 25.36
C ARG A 574 -14.13 27.90 25.73
N GLY A 575 -13.25 28.24 24.80
CA GLY A 575 -11.81 28.31 25.03
C GLY A 575 -11.10 26.96 25.13
N PHE A 576 -9.77 27.00 25.00
CA PHE A 576 -8.86 25.89 25.22
C PHE A 576 -8.08 26.15 26.52
N THR A 577 -8.20 25.24 27.49
CA THR A 577 -7.22 25.12 28.59
C THR A 577 -6.92 23.64 28.76
N LEU A 578 -5.71 23.22 28.37
CA LEU A 578 -5.27 21.81 28.43
C LEU A 578 -5.47 21.22 29.84
N SER A 579 -5.27 22.04 30.87
CA SER A 579 -5.41 21.72 32.29
C SER A 579 -6.81 21.29 32.76
N ASN A 580 -7.87 21.59 32.01
CA ASN A 580 -9.26 21.24 32.36
C ASN A 580 -9.88 20.18 31.43
N THR A 581 -9.08 19.57 30.56
CA THR A 581 -9.55 18.51 29.65
C THR A 581 -9.53 17.18 30.38
N PRO A 582 -10.65 16.43 30.47
CA PRO A 582 -10.62 15.08 31.01
C PRO A 582 -9.59 14.22 30.26
N ARG A 583 -8.92 13.35 30.98
CA ARG A 583 -7.88 12.44 30.48
C ARG A 583 -8.27 11.01 30.80
N VAL A 584 -7.80 10.04 30.02
CA VAL A 584 -7.96 8.63 30.39
C VAL A 584 -7.26 8.36 31.72
N GLY A 585 -8.00 7.87 32.71
CA GLY A 585 -7.40 7.37 33.94
C GLY A 585 -6.82 5.98 33.67
N VAL A 586 -5.56 5.75 34.04
CA VAL A 586 -4.87 4.47 33.82
C VAL A 586 -4.55 3.83 35.16
N GLU A 587 -5.05 2.62 35.38
CA GLU A 587 -4.80 1.81 36.56
C GLU A 587 -4.36 0.41 36.15
N THR A 588 -3.53 -0.24 36.97
CA THR A 588 -3.27 -1.68 36.86
C THR A 588 -3.51 -2.34 38.21
N PRO A 589 -4.70 -2.93 38.42
CA PRO A 589 -5.05 -3.55 39.69
C PRO A 589 -4.21 -4.81 39.98
N GLU A 590 -3.73 -5.48 38.92
CA GLU A 590 -2.87 -6.66 38.99
C GLU A 590 -2.01 -6.80 37.72
N THR A 591 -0.97 -7.63 37.76
CA THR A 591 -0.05 -7.85 36.64
C THR A 591 -0.77 -8.41 35.42
N GLY A 592 -0.63 -7.76 34.26
CA GLY A 592 -1.26 -8.18 33.00
C GLY A 592 -2.72 -7.72 32.82
N VAL A 593 -3.25 -6.92 33.74
CA VAL A 593 -4.59 -6.33 33.65
C VAL A 593 -4.49 -4.81 33.60
N LEU A 594 -4.93 -4.23 32.49
CA LEU A 594 -5.01 -2.79 32.26
C LEU A 594 -6.45 -2.32 32.48
N ARG A 595 -6.64 -1.30 33.33
CA ARG A 595 -7.93 -0.64 33.54
C ARG A 595 -7.85 0.81 33.08
N LEU A 596 -8.77 1.18 32.19
CA LEU A 596 -8.88 2.51 31.59
C LEU A 596 -10.21 3.15 31.98
N THR A 597 -10.14 4.28 32.70
CA THR A 597 -11.30 5.13 33.01
C THR A 597 -11.44 6.17 31.90
N VAL A 598 -12.35 5.92 30.96
CA VAL A 598 -12.49 6.68 29.71
C VAL A 598 -13.56 7.78 29.86
N PRO A 599 -13.20 9.06 29.70
CA PRO A 599 -14.14 10.16 29.77
C PRO A 599 -15.25 10.06 28.74
N VAL A 600 -16.38 10.69 29.07
CA VAL A 600 -17.45 10.92 28.10
C VAL A 600 -16.97 11.84 26.97
N GLY A 601 -17.45 11.61 25.75
CA GLY A 601 -17.07 12.39 24.56
C GLY A 601 -15.82 11.87 23.85
N SER A 602 -15.27 10.75 24.32
CA SER A 602 -14.18 10.00 23.70
C SER A 602 -14.71 9.23 22.49
N VAL A 603 -14.53 9.73 21.27
CA VAL A 603 -14.97 9.06 20.02
C VAL A 603 -13.96 9.29 18.91
N VAL A 604 -13.72 8.31 18.04
CA VAL A 604 -12.83 8.47 16.88
C VAL A 604 -13.54 9.16 15.71
N PRO A 605 -14.72 8.69 15.22
CA PRO A 605 -15.33 9.26 14.02
C PRO A 605 -15.64 10.75 14.17
N GLY A 606 -15.21 11.54 13.19
CA GLY A 606 -15.45 12.99 13.09
C GLY A 606 -14.68 13.90 14.07
N TYR A 607 -14.17 13.37 15.20
CA TYR A 607 -13.59 14.19 16.27
C TYR A 607 -12.19 13.78 16.76
N ASP A 608 -11.78 12.52 16.57
CA ASP A 608 -10.51 11.95 17.04
C ASP A 608 -10.20 12.25 18.53
N ARG A 609 -10.95 11.60 19.42
CA ARG A 609 -10.90 11.80 20.89
C ARG A 609 -10.94 10.53 21.72
N ALA A 610 -10.95 9.35 21.10
CA ALA A 610 -10.90 8.11 21.87
C ALA A 610 -9.45 7.83 22.29
N PRO A 611 -9.17 7.49 23.56
CA PRO A 611 -7.89 6.89 23.91
C PRO A 611 -7.72 5.57 23.17
N ARG A 612 -6.49 5.29 22.74
CA ARG A 612 -6.12 4.13 21.92
C ARG A 612 -4.93 3.41 22.51
N LEU A 613 -5.03 2.10 22.66
CA LEU A 613 -3.89 1.24 22.93
C LEU A 613 -3.43 0.68 21.59
N LEU A 614 -2.18 0.94 21.19
CA LEU A 614 -1.61 0.61 19.88
C LEU A 614 -0.29 -0.18 20.02
N HIS A 615 0.01 -1.01 19.04
CA HIS A 615 1.30 -1.67 18.86
C HIS A 615 1.65 -1.73 17.37
N LYS A 616 2.94 -1.59 17.03
CA LYS A 616 3.45 -1.69 15.65
C LYS A 616 3.50 -3.15 15.21
N VAL A 617 3.09 -3.48 14.00
CA VAL A 617 3.11 -4.84 13.45
C VAL A 617 3.70 -4.83 12.06
N THR A 618 4.35 -5.93 11.68
CA THR A 618 4.84 -6.22 10.33
C THR A 618 4.36 -7.61 9.94
N GLY A 619 3.92 -7.77 8.68
CA GLY A 619 3.49 -9.07 8.14
C GLY A 619 2.06 -9.45 8.52
N ASP A 620 1.81 -10.76 8.55
CA ASP A 620 0.58 -11.34 9.05
C ASP A 620 0.60 -11.34 10.58
N PHE A 621 -0.58 -11.23 11.20
CA PHE A 621 -0.68 -11.27 12.65
C PHE A 621 -2.04 -11.77 13.16
N ASP A 622 -2.05 -12.22 14.41
CA ASP A 622 -3.24 -12.35 15.25
C ASP A 622 -3.06 -11.50 16.51
N LEU A 623 -3.97 -10.55 16.70
CA LEU A 623 -4.04 -9.66 17.87
C LEU A 623 -5.25 -10.07 18.72
N GLU A 624 -5.01 -10.50 19.95
CA GLU A 624 -6.01 -10.96 20.90
C GLU A 624 -5.97 -10.20 22.22
N ALA A 625 -7.14 -10.00 22.83
CA ALA A 625 -7.30 -9.65 24.23
C ALA A 625 -8.68 -10.06 24.74
N GLU A 626 -8.81 -10.21 26.06
CA GLU A 626 -10.12 -10.17 26.69
C GLU A 626 -10.46 -8.74 27.13
N LEU A 627 -11.69 -8.32 26.80
CA LEU A 627 -12.23 -6.99 27.03
C LEU A 627 -13.46 -7.09 27.94
N HIS A 628 -13.55 -6.19 28.92
CA HIS A 628 -14.72 -6.03 29.79
C HIS A 628 -15.06 -4.53 29.89
N ILE A 629 -16.34 -4.18 29.69
CA ILE A 629 -16.81 -2.78 29.71
C ILE A 629 -17.83 -2.58 30.84
N GLU A 630 -17.53 -1.66 31.77
CA GLU A 630 -18.43 -1.22 32.82
C GLU A 630 -18.92 0.22 32.50
N GLU A 631 -20.22 0.39 32.23
CA GLU A 631 -20.86 1.71 32.13
C GLU A 631 -22.25 1.66 32.78
N ALA A 632 -22.45 2.51 33.79
CA ALA A 632 -23.54 2.43 34.76
C ALA A 632 -24.80 3.25 34.43
N ASN A 633 -24.77 4.14 33.43
CA ASN A 633 -25.83 5.13 33.16
C ASN A 633 -26.53 4.94 31.81
N GLY A 634 -26.22 3.85 31.12
CA GLY A 634 -26.77 3.47 29.82
C GLY A 634 -26.11 4.15 28.63
N ASN A 635 -25.06 4.98 28.78
CA ASN A 635 -24.42 5.70 27.66
C ASN A 635 -23.91 4.71 26.58
N PRO A 636 -23.95 5.07 25.28
CA PRO A 636 -23.31 4.27 24.24
C PRO A 636 -21.80 4.20 24.41
N VAL A 637 -21.24 3.00 24.30
CA VAL A 637 -19.85 2.69 24.63
C VAL A 637 -19.37 1.48 23.80
N SER A 638 -18.13 1.48 23.32
CA SER A 638 -17.54 0.38 22.55
C SER A 638 -16.04 0.26 22.76
N ALA A 639 -15.53 -0.98 22.65
CA ALA A 639 -14.12 -1.25 22.45
C ALA A 639 -13.95 -1.71 20.99
N ASP A 640 -13.60 -0.77 20.13
CA ASP A 640 -13.39 -1.01 18.70
C ASP A 640 -11.95 -1.45 18.46
N PHE A 641 -11.73 -2.33 17.48
CA PHE A 641 -10.39 -2.47 16.95
C PHE A 641 -10.02 -1.21 16.16
N ILE A 642 -8.72 -0.92 16.07
CA ILE A 642 -8.21 0.18 15.26
C ILE A 642 -6.96 -0.26 14.51
N VAL A 643 -6.91 0.13 13.23
CA VAL A 643 -5.76 0.01 12.34
C VAL A 643 -5.35 1.42 11.94
N TYR A 644 -4.11 1.80 12.20
CA TYR A 644 -3.53 3.09 11.85
C TYR A 644 -2.46 2.89 10.79
N ALA A 645 -2.72 3.40 9.59
CA ALA A 645 -1.89 3.25 8.40
C ALA A 645 -1.62 4.64 7.79
N PRO A 646 -0.57 5.35 8.24
CA PRO A 646 -0.42 6.79 7.99
C PRO A 646 -0.16 7.13 6.53
N GLY A 647 -0.78 8.23 6.06
CA GLY A 647 -0.75 8.64 4.66
C GLY A 647 -1.59 7.79 3.69
N THR A 648 -2.15 6.66 4.12
CA THR A 648 -2.97 5.80 3.25
C THR A 648 -4.39 6.33 3.06
N GLY A 649 -4.87 7.21 3.95
CA GLY A 649 -6.25 7.69 3.93
C GLY A 649 -7.30 6.59 4.10
N ILE A 650 -6.96 5.46 4.72
CA ILE A 650 -7.84 4.29 4.81
C ILE A 650 -9.21 4.58 5.46
N GLY A 651 -9.27 5.51 6.42
CA GLY A 651 -10.52 5.94 7.05
C GLY A 651 -11.48 6.60 6.07
N LEU A 652 -10.96 7.32 5.06
CA LEU A 652 -11.74 7.86 3.96
C LEU A 652 -12.16 6.77 2.96
N GLN A 653 -11.25 5.87 2.58
CA GLN A 653 -11.57 4.75 1.68
C GLN A 653 -12.71 3.87 2.24
N LYS A 654 -12.80 3.76 3.57
CA LYS A 654 -13.87 3.04 4.28
C LYS A 654 -15.09 3.89 4.65
N GLY A 655 -15.14 5.16 4.25
CA GLY A 655 -16.25 6.06 4.55
C GLY A 655 -16.44 6.38 6.05
N GLN A 656 -15.42 6.14 6.87
CA GLN A 656 -15.41 6.34 8.32
C GLN A 656 -14.90 7.73 8.73
N ALA A 657 -14.13 8.38 7.86
CA ALA A 657 -13.64 9.74 8.02
C ALA A 657 -13.97 10.59 6.77
N GLU A 658 -14.34 11.86 6.97
CA GLU A 658 -14.37 12.85 5.90
C GLU A 658 -12.95 13.36 5.62
N TRP A 659 -12.71 13.82 4.39
CA TRP A 659 -11.44 14.44 4.04
C TRP A 659 -11.12 15.67 4.91
N GLY A 660 -9.86 15.81 5.31
CA GLY A 660 -9.42 16.90 6.19
C GLY A 660 -9.88 16.77 7.65
N LYS A 661 -10.43 15.62 8.07
CA LYS A 661 -10.63 15.31 9.50
C LYS A 661 -9.41 14.57 10.07
N PRO A 662 -9.17 14.64 11.39
CA PRO A 662 -7.97 14.03 11.97
C PRO A 662 -7.97 12.49 11.90
N ALA A 663 -9.15 11.88 11.77
CA ALA A 663 -9.32 10.42 11.70
C ALA A 663 -8.99 9.78 10.32
N LEU A 664 -8.39 10.51 9.38
CA LEU A 664 -8.24 10.12 7.97
C LEU A 664 -7.49 8.79 7.74
N ASP A 665 -6.45 8.55 8.55
CA ASP A 665 -5.54 7.40 8.42
C ASP A 665 -5.90 6.22 9.35
N TYR A 666 -7.07 6.27 10.00
CA TYR A 666 -7.55 5.20 10.86
C TYR A 666 -8.70 4.44 10.20
N TRP A 667 -8.58 3.12 10.19
CA TRP A 667 -9.70 2.22 9.99
C TRP A 667 -10.13 1.66 11.34
N LEU A 668 -11.43 1.65 11.58
CA LEU A 668 -12.09 1.01 12.70
C LEU A 668 -12.81 -0.23 12.18
N PRO A 669 -12.19 -1.43 12.22
CA PRO A 669 -12.94 -2.68 12.11
C PRO A 669 -14.04 -2.73 13.19
N PRO A 670 -15.14 -3.47 12.96
CA PRO A 670 -16.25 -3.56 13.92
C PRO A 670 -15.79 -3.95 15.35
N PRO A 671 -16.45 -3.42 16.40
CA PRO A 671 -16.11 -3.71 17.78
C PRO A 671 -16.41 -5.16 18.15
N CYS A 672 -15.73 -5.71 19.15
CA CYS A 672 -16.13 -7.01 19.70
C CYS A 672 -17.27 -6.90 20.72
N VAL A 673 -17.30 -5.83 21.53
CA VAL A 673 -18.36 -5.57 22.52
C VAL A 673 -18.78 -4.11 22.42
N VAL A 674 -20.09 -3.87 22.34
CA VAL A 674 -20.66 -2.52 22.20
C VAL A 674 -22.05 -2.39 22.83
N ARG A 675 -22.33 -1.21 23.39
CA ARG A 675 -23.69 -0.74 23.70
C ARG A 675 -24.04 0.41 22.75
N LEU A 676 -25.09 0.23 21.95
CA LEU A 676 -25.38 1.12 20.82
C LEU A 676 -26.32 2.30 21.14
N SER A 677 -26.98 2.29 22.31
CA SER A 677 -27.99 3.26 22.69
C SER A 677 -28.12 3.41 24.20
N ALA A 678 -28.63 4.57 24.64
CA ALA A 678 -29.15 4.80 25.99
C ALA A 678 -29.97 3.61 26.52
N ASP A 679 -29.56 3.04 27.66
CA ASP A 679 -30.16 1.88 28.34
C ASP A 679 -30.19 0.56 27.54
N GLY A 680 -29.47 0.46 26.43
CA GLY A 680 -29.38 -0.79 25.66
C GLY A 680 -28.55 -1.86 26.40
N PRO A 681 -28.77 -3.16 26.11
CA PRO A 681 -27.84 -4.21 26.52
C PRO A 681 -26.46 -4.03 25.87
N PHE A 682 -25.44 -4.69 26.42
CA PHE A 682 -24.21 -4.94 25.65
C PHE A 682 -24.49 -6.03 24.61
N LEU A 683 -23.96 -5.82 23.42
CA LEU A 683 -24.18 -6.65 22.24
C LEU A 683 -22.85 -7.07 21.62
N LEU A 684 -22.84 -8.27 21.07
CA LEU A 684 -21.79 -8.77 20.17
C LEU A 684 -22.26 -8.58 18.72
N PRO A 685 -21.48 -7.93 17.83
CA PRO A 685 -21.94 -7.72 16.46
C PRO A 685 -22.15 -9.01 15.66
N LEU A 686 -23.16 -8.98 14.79
CA LEU A 686 -23.40 -9.98 13.76
C LEU A 686 -22.53 -9.72 12.53
N PHE A 687 -22.31 -10.78 11.75
CA PHE A 687 -21.42 -10.76 10.58
C PHE A 687 -21.74 -9.62 9.57
N ASN A 688 -20.81 -8.66 9.43
CA ASN A 688 -20.89 -7.47 8.56
C ASN A 688 -22.25 -6.72 8.63
N ASP A 689 -22.92 -6.73 9.78
CA ASP A 689 -24.16 -6.00 9.97
C ASP A 689 -23.88 -4.57 10.45
N HIS A 690 -24.14 -3.59 9.58
CA HIS A 690 -23.92 -2.17 9.87
C HIS A 690 -25.20 -1.39 10.19
N HIS A 691 -26.39 -2.01 10.10
CA HIS A 691 -27.64 -1.26 10.11
C HIS A 691 -28.20 -0.93 11.50
N ARG A 692 -29.13 0.03 11.54
CA ARG A 692 -29.88 0.39 12.76
C ARG A 692 -31.14 -0.45 13.00
N GLY A 693 -31.62 -1.18 11.98
CA GLY A 693 -32.87 -1.96 12.05
C GLY A 693 -32.72 -3.42 12.47
N SER A 694 -31.55 -4.01 12.24
CA SER A 694 -31.16 -5.41 12.50
C SER A 694 -30.60 -5.67 13.90
N ARG A 695 -30.33 -4.61 14.67
CA ARG A 695 -29.71 -4.63 16.01
C ARG A 695 -30.44 -5.43 17.09
N TYR A 696 -31.64 -5.95 16.79
CA TYR A 696 -32.43 -6.80 17.68
C TYR A 696 -32.03 -8.28 17.64
N ASP A 697 -31.19 -8.69 16.68
CA ASP A 697 -30.75 -10.08 16.51
C ASP A 697 -29.28 -10.31 16.99
N TRP A 698 -28.62 -9.26 17.49
CA TRP A 698 -27.24 -9.33 18.02
C TRP A 698 -27.24 -10.04 19.39
N PRO A 699 -26.35 -11.00 19.67
CA PRO A 699 -26.28 -11.66 20.98
C PRO A 699 -26.04 -10.66 22.12
N GLU A 700 -26.94 -10.66 23.11
CA GLU A 700 -26.77 -9.91 24.35
C GLU A 700 -25.74 -10.59 25.26
N VAL A 701 -24.87 -9.80 25.88
CA VAL A 701 -23.91 -10.27 26.89
C VAL A 701 -24.12 -9.51 28.18
N THR A 702 -24.52 -10.20 29.24
CA THR A 702 -24.96 -9.58 30.49
C THR A 702 -23.85 -8.78 31.18
N ASP A 703 -22.62 -9.29 31.14
CA ASP A 703 -21.47 -8.72 31.85
C ASP A 703 -20.59 -7.83 30.95
N GLY A 704 -20.96 -7.55 29.69
CA GLY A 704 -20.15 -6.71 28.81
C GLY A 704 -18.72 -7.21 28.56
N GLN A 705 -18.50 -8.53 28.66
CA GLN A 705 -17.18 -9.19 28.60
C GLN A 705 -17.10 -10.16 27.40
N ALA A 706 -16.01 -10.09 26.63
CA ALA A 706 -15.69 -11.10 25.61
C ALA A 706 -14.19 -11.13 25.28
N ARG A 707 -13.68 -12.26 24.79
CA ARG A 707 -12.40 -12.32 24.08
C ARG A 707 -12.59 -11.78 22.67
N SER A 708 -11.59 -11.07 22.18
CA SER A 708 -11.55 -10.38 20.89
C SER A 708 -10.32 -10.84 20.11
N ARG A 709 -10.44 -10.97 18.79
CA ARG A 709 -9.33 -11.24 17.87
C ARG A 709 -9.45 -10.40 16.60
N LEU A 710 -8.38 -9.71 16.23
CA LEU A 710 -8.17 -9.12 14.91
C LEU A 710 -7.04 -9.90 14.22
N SER A 711 -7.32 -10.40 13.01
CA SER A 711 -6.38 -11.20 12.22
C SER A 711 -6.11 -10.55 10.87
N ARG A 712 -4.85 -10.53 10.44
CA ARG A 712 -4.43 -10.23 9.07
C ARG A 712 -3.81 -11.46 8.42
N ARG A 713 -4.15 -11.73 7.17
CA ARG A 713 -3.56 -12.74 6.27
C ARG A 713 -3.42 -12.13 4.87
N GLY A 714 -2.24 -11.62 4.55
CA GLY A 714 -2.01 -10.78 3.37
C GLY A 714 -2.91 -9.54 3.39
N ASP A 715 -3.77 -9.42 2.38
CA ASP A 715 -4.76 -8.34 2.28
C ASP A 715 -6.11 -8.72 2.92
N THR A 716 -6.29 -9.95 3.42
CA THR A 716 -7.53 -10.36 4.09
C THR A 716 -7.47 -10.04 5.58
N TRP A 717 -8.50 -9.37 6.08
CA TRP A 717 -8.66 -8.97 7.47
C TRP A 717 -9.92 -9.58 8.06
N SER A 718 -9.85 -10.14 9.27
CA SER A 718 -11.02 -10.69 9.94
C SER A 718 -11.07 -10.34 11.42
N VAL A 719 -12.28 -10.05 11.92
CA VAL A 719 -12.55 -9.79 13.34
C VAL A 719 -13.41 -10.90 13.90
N ALA A 720 -13.04 -11.41 15.07
CA ALA A 720 -13.78 -12.46 15.78
C ALA A 720 -13.93 -12.15 17.27
N TRP A 721 -14.98 -12.70 17.88
CA TRP A 721 -15.18 -12.71 19.33
C TRP A 721 -15.38 -14.13 19.87
N SER A 722 -15.13 -14.33 21.15
CA SER A 722 -15.33 -15.60 21.85
C SER A 722 -15.77 -15.39 23.30
N LEU A 723 -16.69 -16.22 23.79
CA LEU A 723 -17.18 -16.19 25.18
C LEU A 723 -16.60 -17.32 26.05
N ASP A 724 -16.07 -18.37 25.43
CA ASP A 724 -15.48 -19.57 26.07
C ASP A 724 -13.96 -19.66 25.87
N GLY A 725 -13.38 -18.79 25.04
CA GLY A 725 -11.98 -18.81 24.61
C GLY A 725 -11.62 -19.93 23.62
N GLN A 726 -12.60 -20.74 23.20
CA GLN A 726 -12.42 -21.91 22.33
C GLN A 726 -13.15 -21.72 21.00
N THR A 727 -14.42 -21.33 21.06
CA THR A 727 -15.28 -21.06 19.90
C THR A 727 -15.12 -19.61 19.48
N TRP A 728 -14.54 -19.40 18.30
CA TRP A 728 -14.33 -18.07 17.73
C TRP A 728 -15.37 -17.77 16.65
N ASN A 729 -16.25 -16.82 16.94
CA ASN A 729 -17.25 -16.32 16.01
C ASN A 729 -16.66 -15.16 15.22
N THR A 730 -16.24 -15.42 13.98
CA THR A 730 -15.88 -14.34 13.04
C THR A 730 -17.13 -13.53 12.73
N HIS A 731 -17.08 -12.21 12.91
CA HIS A 731 -18.19 -11.30 12.64
C HIS A 731 -17.80 -10.13 11.72
N ALA A 732 -16.54 -10.05 11.31
CA ALA A 732 -16.16 -9.21 10.18
C ALA A 732 -15.15 -9.89 9.28
N LEU A 733 -15.26 -9.64 7.99
CA LEU A 733 -14.28 -9.98 6.96
C LEU A 733 -14.17 -8.79 6.00
N ASP A 734 -12.95 -8.44 5.64
CA ASP A 734 -12.65 -7.35 4.71
C ASP A 734 -11.41 -7.74 3.88
N SER A 735 -11.25 -7.11 2.71
CA SER A 735 -10.08 -7.29 1.83
C SER A 735 -9.53 -5.91 1.48
N ILE A 736 -8.33 -5.61 1.99
CA ILE A 736 -7.70 -4.29 1.94
C ILE A 736 -6.19 -4.46 1.81
N ALA A 737 -5.64 -3.97 0.70
CA ALA A 737 -4.21 -3.77 0.56
C ALA A 737 -3.76 -2.61 1.46
N LEU A 738 -2.96 -2.94 2.48
CA LEU A 738 -2.32 -1.97 3.39
C LEU A 738 -0.81 -2.25 3.49
N PRO A 739 0.01 -1.25 3.87
CA PRO A 739 1.44 -1.44 4.08
C PRO A 739 1.77 -2.64 4.95
N GLN A 740 2.92 -3.27 4.71
CA GLN A 740 3.39 -4.42 5.49
C GLN A 740 3.59 -4.07 6.97
N THR A 741 4.20 -2.91 7.23
CA THR A 741 4.35 -2.37 8.59
C THR A 741 3.33 -1.27 8.84
N LEU A 742 2.56 -1.40 9.93
CA LEU A 742 1.52 -0.45 10.35
C LEU A 742 1.25 -0.60 11.87
N TRP A 743 0.26 0.12 12.41
CA TRP A 743 -0.09 0.04 13.83
C TRP A 743 -1.50 -0.53 14.02
N VAL A 744 -1.68 -1.38 15.03
CA VAL A 744 -2.96 -2.01 15.37
C VAL A 744 -3.22 -2.00 16.87
N GLY A 745 -4.49 -2.12 17.26
CA GLY A 745 -4.86 -2.18 18.67
C GLY A 745 -6.34 -1.92 18.90
N TRP A 746 -6.67 -1.23 20.00
CA TRP A 746 -8.04 -0.88 20.38
C TRP A 746 -8.24 0.62 20.56
N ALA A 747 -9.42 1.11 20.19
CA ALA A 747 -9.92 2.44 20.52
C ALA A 747 -11.12 2.32 21.48
N PHE A 748 -11.07 3.03 22.60
CA PHE A 748 -12.08 2.94 23.65
C PHE A 748 -13.05 4.13 23.54
N GLN A 749 -14.25 3.89 23.01
CA GLN A 749 -15.21 4.95 22.71
C GLN A 749 -16.33 5.05 23.74
N HIS A 750 -16.69 6.27 24.13
CA HIS A 750 -17.76 6.57 25.08
C HIS A 750 -18.49 7.86 24.68
N THR A 751 -19.74 7.74 24.25
CA THR A 751 -20.55 8.86 23.73
C THR A 751 -21.46 9.46 24.80
N GLN A 752 -21.54 10.78 24.90
CA GLN A 752 -22.53 11.43 25.79
C GLN A 752 -23.95 11.26 25.26
N GLN A 753 -24.84 10.64 26.04
CA GLN A 753 -26.29 10.75 25.83
C GLN A 753 -27.08 11.03 27.11
N ARG A 754 -26.67 10.47 28.25
CA ARG A 754 -27.37 10.63 29.54
C ARG A 754 -26.50 11.17 30.67
N SER A 755 -25.29 10.65 30.81
CA SER A 755 -24.42 10.95 31.95
C SER A 755 -23.09 11.58 31.53
N ALA A 756 -22.48 12.30 32.47
CA ALA A 756 -21.12 12.81 32.39
C ALA A 756 -20.10 11.92 33.14
N GLN A 757 -20.55 10.84 33.79
CA GLN A 757 -19.68 9.85 34.43
C GLN A 757 -18.87 9.08 33.36
N PRO A 758 -17.60 8.74 33.62
CA PRO A 758 -16.78 7.95 32.71
C PRO A 758 -17.25 6.48 32.62
N ALA A 759 -16.76 5.78 31.61
CA ALA A 759 -16.88 4.32 31.47
C ALA A 759 -15.55 3.68 31.88
N VAL A 760 -15.58 2.47 32.43
CA VAL A 760 -14.37 1.72 32.79
C VAL A 760 -14.21 0.56 31.82
N PHE A 761 -13.06 0.49 31.18
CA PHE A 761 -12.66 -0.62 30.31
C PHE A 761 -11.56 -1.41 31.01
N THR A 762 -11.70 -2.73 31.07
CA THR A 762 -10.66 -3.63 31.56
C THR A 762 -10.18 -4.49 30.40
N VAL A 763 -8.87 -4.54 30.18
CA VAL A 763 -8.19 -5.30 29.13
C VAL A 763 -7.21 -6.26 29.79
N ARG A 764 -7.30 -7.55 29.45
CA ARG A 764 -6.42 -8.60 29.99
C ARG A 764 -6.04 -9.65 28.94
N ASP A 765 -5.02 -10.45 29.26
CA ASP A 765 -4.50 -11.54 28.42
C ASP A 765 -4.21 -11.10 26.97
N VAL A 766 -3.62 -9.91 26.82
CA VAL A 766 -3.24 -9.35 25.52
C VAL A 766 -2.10 -10.17 24.92
N ARG A 767 -2.32 -10.70 23.73
CA ARG A 767 -1.35 -11.46 22.93
C ARG A 767 -1.36 -10.92 21.52
N LEU A 768 -0.19 -10.60 20.99
CA LEU A 768 0.03 -10.27 19.60
C LEU A 768 1.03 -11.27 19.05
N GLU A 769 0.64 -12.03 18.02
CA GLU A 769 1.50 -12.97 17.34
C GLU A 769 1.70 -12.51 15.90
N THR A 770 2.94 -12.28 15.47
CA THR A 770 3.27 -11.80 14.12
C THR A 770 4.18 -12.78 13.39
N ALA A 771 4.01 -12.92 12.08
CA ALA A 771 4.89 -13.70 11.20
C ALA A 771 4.96 -13.10 9.78
N PRO A 772 5.92 -13.49 8.93
CA PRO A 772 5.95 -13.05 7.54
C PRO A 772 4.64 -13.35 6.80
N THR A 773 4.24 -12.50 5.87
CA THR A 773 2.99 -12.68 5.11
C THR A 773 2.93 -14.05 4.43
N GLY A 774 1.79 -14.74 4.59
CA GLY A 774 1.55 -16.08 4.04
C GLY A 774 2.13 -17.23 4.86
N THR A 775 2.73 -16.96 6.03
CA THR A 775 3.30 -18.02 6.90
C THR A 775 2.45 -18.38 8.12
N MET A 776 1.52 -17.50 8.53
CA MET A 776 0.56 -17.85 9.60
C MET A 776 -0.50 -18.81 9.07
N ILE A 777 -0.85 -19.81 9.89
CA ILE A 777 -1.91 -20.76 9.56
C ILE A 777 -3.21 -20.01 9.26
N VAL A 778 -3.84 -20.39 8.16
CA VAL A 778 -5.16 -19.92 7.73
C VAL A 778 -6.13 -21.09 7.90
N PRO A 779 -7.15 -21.01 8.79
CA PRO A 779 -8.13 -22.07 8.91
C PRO A 779 -8.94 -22.17 7.61
N ALA A 780 -9.28 -23.36 7.13
CA ALA A 780 -10.02 -23.52 5.87
C ALA A 780 -11.35 -22.73 5.85
N TRP A 781 -11.99 -22.61 7.02
CA TRP A 781 -13.26 -21.93 7.23
C TRP A 781 -13.23 -20.97 8.42
N ARG A 782 -13.87 -19.81 8.24
CA ARG A 782 -14.23 -18.87 9.31
C ARG A 782 -15.70 -19.12 9.69
N VAL A 783 -15.99 -19.36 10.97
CA VAL A 783 -17.32 -19.77 11.44
C VAL A 783 -18.02 -18.71 12.26
N PHE A 784 -19.35 -18.77 12.27
CA PHE A 784 -20.22 -17.88 13.03
C PHE A 784 -21.53 -18.60 13.39
N SER A 785 -22.02 -18.50 14.63
CA SER A 785 -23.32 -19.05 15.01
C SER A 785 -24.01 -18.31 16.17
N VAL A 786 -25.33 -18.17 16.07
CA VAL A 786 -26.25 -17.68 17.11
C VAL A 786 -27.40 -18.66 17.26
N ASN A 787 -27.73 -19.05 18.50
CA ASN A 787 -28.73 -20.09 18.83
C ASN A 787 -28.49 -21.40 18.05
N GLY A 788 -27.24 -21.87 18.11
CA GLY A 788 -26.73 -22.96 17.29
C GLY A 788 -25.22 -23.13 17.40
N SER A 789 -24.65 -23.89 16.47
CA SER A 789 -23.22 -24.18 16.38
C SER A 789 -22.78 -24.35 14.93
N ALA A 790 -21.58 -23.87 14.60
CA ALA A 790 -20.92 -24.13 13.32
C ALA A 790 -19.61 -24.90 13.56
N GLN A 791 -19.47 -26.07 12.92
CA GLN A 791 -18.29 -26.93 13.00
C GLN A 791 -17.70 -27.10 11.61
N ALA A 792 -16.45 -26.69 11.44
CA ALA A 792 -15.71 -26.81 10.18
C ALA A 792 -14.26 -27.22 10.49
N GLN A 793 -13.79 -28.28 9.85
CA GLN A 793 -12.38 -28.67 9.83
C GLN A 793 -11.85 -28.43 8.41
N GLU A 794 -12.23 -29.27 7.46
CA GLU A 794 -12.01 -29.04 6.01
C GLU A 794 -13.30 -29.29 5.23
N THR A 795 -13.73 -30.56 5.14
CA THR A 795 -15.12 -30.95 4.81
C THR A 795 -15.48 -32.25 5.56
N PRO A 796 -16.77 -32.54 5.84
CA PRO A 796 -17.93 -31.66 5.66
C PRO A 796 -17.96 -30.53 6.69
N VAL A 797 -18.71 -29.47 6.37
CA VAL A 797 -19.03 -28.38 7.29
C VAL A 797 -20.43 -28.63 7.85
N ARG A 798 -20.55 -28.71 9.18
CA ARG A 798 -21.83 -28.91 9.88
C ARG A 798 -22.32 -27.61 10.49
N LEU A 799 -23.49 -27.16 10.06
CA LEU A 799 -24.18 -25.99 10.60
C LEU A 799 -25.47 -26.45 11.30
N ALA A 800 -25.62 -26.17 12.60
CA ALA A 800 -26.77 -26.57 13.38
C ALA A 800 -27.39 -25.41 14.17
N LEU A 801 -28.70 -25.46 14.37
CA LEU A 801 -29.51 -24.51 15.16
C LEU A 801 -30.31 -25.29 16.21
N ASP A 802 -30.41 -24.75 17.42
CA ASP A 802 -30.96 -25.45 18.59
C ASP A 802 -32.50 -25.44 18.67
N GLY A 803 -33.18 -24.53 17.96
CA GLY A 803 -34.63 -24.34 18.02
C GLY A 803 -35.15 -23.61 19.27
N GLY A 804 -34.26 -23.11 20.15
CA GLY A 804 -34.63 -22.30 21.31
C GLY A 804 -35.06 -20.88 20.96
N GLY A 805 -34.64 -20.39 19.80
CA GLY A 805 -34.93 -19.05 19.28
C GLY A 805 -34.66 -18.93 17.77
N PRO A 806 -34.84 -17.72 17.19
CA PRO A 806 -34.34 -17.42 15.87
C PRO A 806 -32.81 -17.50 15.88
N GLY A 807 -32.24 -18.25 14.94
CA GLY A 807 -30.82 -18.56 14.88
C GLY A 807 -30.29 -18.54 13.45
N VAL A 808 -28.97 -18.37 13.37
CA VAL A 808 -28.22 -18.38 12.13
C VAL A 808 -26.85 -19.02 12.39
N ALA A 809 -26.44 -19.92 11.50
CA ALA A 809 -25.12 -20.53 11.52
C ALA A 809 -24.50 -20.37 10.12
N ARG A 810 -23.22 -20.01 10.07
CA ARG A 810 -22.48 -19.71 8.85
C ARG A 810 -21.07 -20.26 8.91
N ALA A 811 -20.55 -20.63 7.74
CA ALA A 811 -19.13 -20.82 7.51
C ALA A 811 -18.75 -20.10 6.22
N ILE A 812 -17.60 -19.43 6.19
CA ILE A 812 -17.09 -18.69 5.03
C ILE A 812 -15.69 -19.23 4.72
N SER A 813 -15.41 -19.54 3.46
CA SER A 813 -14.09 -20.00 3.04
C SER A 813 -13.02 -18.97 3.40
N SER A 814 -11.84 -19.41 3.81
CA SER A 814 -10.74 -18.45 4.02
C SER A 814 -10.00 -18.09 2.74
N ALA A 815 -9.95 -19.02 1.79
CA ALA A 815 -9.47 -18.76 0.44
C ALA A 815 -10.55 -18.03 -0.39
N PRO A 816 -10.16 -17.02 -1.20
CA PRO A 816 -11.04 -16.39 -2.17
C PRO A 816 -11.26 -17.29 -3.40
N LEU A 817 -12.43 -17.12 -4.01
CA LEU A 817 -12.78 -17.51 -5.36
C LEU A 817 -12.31 -16.38 -6.30
N SER A 818 -11.08 -16.50 -6.80
CA SER A 818 -10.48 -15.59 -7.78
C SER A 818 -10.95 -15.91 -9.21
N GLY A 819 -11.00 -14.87 -10.05
CA GLY A 819 -11.37 -15.02 -11.47
C GLY A 819 -12.77 -15.60 -11.69
N ASP A 820 -12.94 -16.27 -12.82
CA ASP A 820 -14.09 -17.13 -13.11
C ASP A 820 -13.94 -18.47 -12.37
N PHE A 821 -15.07 -19.06 -11.98
CA PHE A 821 -15.08 -20.23 -11.08
C PHE A 821 -16.30 -21.14 -11.27
N ASP A 822 -16.18 -22.40 -10.86
CA ASP A 822 -17.29 -23.35 -10.76
C ASP A 822 -17.24 -24.12 -9.43
N VAL A 823 -18.23 -23.86 -8.58
CA VAL A 823 -18.35 -24.39 -7.22
C VAL A 823 -19.59 -25.29 -7.12
N ILE A 824 -19.40 -26.55 -6.73
CA ILE A 824 -20.47 -27.52 -6.47
C ILE A 824 -20.44 -27.94 -5.00
N VAL A 825 -21.58 -27.79 -4.31
CA VAL A 825 -21.74 -28.17 -2.90
C VAL A 825 -22.96 -29.07 -2.74
N ARG A 826 -22.73 -30.25 -2.17
CA ARG A 826 -23.79 -31.17 -1.71
C ARG A 826 -24.24 -30.79 -0.31
N PHE A 827 -25.54 -30.87 -0.03
CA PHE A 827 -26.10 -30.69 1.30
C PHE A 827 -26.89 -31.92 1.76
N ASP A 828 -26.90 -32.14 3.08
CA ASP A 828 -27.82 -33.04 3.78
C ASP A 828 -28.40 -32.30 5.00
N ALA A 829 -29.70 -32.00 4.98
CA ALA A 829 -30.40 -31.28 6.04
C ALA A 829 -30.96 -32.18 7.16
N GLY A 830 -30.60 -33.47 7.16
CA GLY A 830 -31.08 -34.46 8.12
C GLY A 830 -32.59 -34.72 8.04
N GLN A 831 -33.09 -35.63 8.87
CA GLN A 831 -34.53 -35.85 9.03
C GLN A 831 -35.11 -35.02 10.17
N TRP A 832 -36.21 -34.34 9.89
CA TRP A 832 -36.98 -33.54 10.86
C TRP A 832 -38.43 -33.40 10.37
N ARG A 833 -39.29 -32.81 11.20
CA ARG A 833 -40.70 -32.60 10.91
C ARG A 833 -41.01 -31.10 10.95
N HIS A 834 -41.58 -30.58 9.87
CA HIS A 834 -42.06 -29.20 9.80
C HIS A 834 -43.29 -29.00 10.71
N GLU A 835 -43.27 -27.94 11.51
CA GLU A 835 -44.44 -27.47 12.27
C GLU A 835 -45.03 -26.19 11.65
N SER A 836 -46.35 -26.00 11.77
CA SER A 836 -47.02 -24.85 11.13
C SER A 836 -46.52 -23.51 11.71
N GLY A 837 -46.09 -22.64 10.81
CA GLY A 837 -45.48 -21.36 11.10
C GLY A 837 -43.95 -21.37 11.11
N GLU A 838 -43.29 -22.55 11.12
CA GLU A 838 -41.83 -22.60 11.01
C GLU A 838 -41.36 -22.01 9.67
N MET A 839 -40.17 -21.42 9.69
CA MET A 839 -39.36 -21.23 8.48
C MET A 839 -38.01 -21.90 8.71
N ARG A 840 -37.52 -22.64 7.72
CA ARG A 840 -36.15 -23.16 7.71
C ARG A 840 -35.52 -22.87 6.34
N ARG A 841 -34.26 -22.47 6.31
CA ARG A 841 -33.50 -22.13 5.10
C ARG A 841 -32.07 -22.59 5.25
N TRP A 842 -31.50 -23.07 4.15
CA TRP A 842 -30.06 -23.28 4.03
C TRP A 842 -29.62 -22.97 2.61
N SER A 843 -28.37 -22.53 2.44
CA SER A 843 -27.87 -22.05 1.15
C SER A 843 -26.36 -22.02 1.08
N ILE A 844 -25.86 -22.01 -0.16
CA ILE A 844 -24.53 -21.52 -0.50
C ILE A 844 -24.63 -20.13 -1.12
N ALA A 845 -23.60 -19.32 -0.99
CA ALA A 845 -23.48 -18.03 -1.66
C ALA A 845 -22.04 -17.72 -2.04
N ALA A 846 -21.85 -17.06 -3.17
CA ALA A 846 -20.62 -16.34 -3.48
C ALA A 846 -20.82 -14.90 -3.02
N VAL A 847 -20.00 -14.45 -2.08
CA VAL A 847 -20.13 -13.14 -1.43
C VAL A 847 -18.86 -12.32 -1.58
N THR A 848 -18.99 -11.02 -1.77
CA THR A 848 -17.89 -10.07 -1.53
C THR A 848 -17.44 -10.16 -0.07
N PRO A 849 -16.17 -9.84 0.27
CA PRO A 849 -15.69 -9.90 1.65
C PRO A 849 -16.53 -9.06 2.61
N ASP A 850 -16.95 -7.86 2.19
CA ASP A 850 -17.86 -6.97 2.94
C ASP A 850 -19.33 -7.43 2.95
N GLN A 851 -19.67 -8.45 2.15
CA GLN A 851 -21.00 -9.00 1.90
C GLN A 851 -22.03 -8.01 1.34
N GLN A 852 -21.60 -6.89 0.73
CA GLN A 852 -22.54 -5.99 0.07
C GLN A 852 -23.08 -6.57 -1.24
N GLU A 853 -22.26 -7.27 -2.02
CA GLU A 853 -22.73 -8.06 -3.16
C GLU A 853 -22.69 -9.56 -2.82
N ALA A 854 -23.80 -10.25 -3.08
CA ALA A 854 -23.92 -11.69 -2.90
C ALA A 854 -24.86 -12.30 -3.94
N VAL A 855 -24.48 -13.45 -4.50
CA VAL A 855 -25.41 -14.37 -5.18
C VAL A 855 -25.52 -15.63 -4.35
N ALA A 856 -26.74 -15.95 -3.92
CA ALA A 856 -27.07 -17.08 -3.07
C ALA A 856 -28.04 -18.03 -3.77
N VAL A 857 -27.90 -19.33 -3.51
CA VAL A 857 -28.81 -20.38 -3.93
C VAL A 857 -28.99 -21.41 -2.81
N GLY A 858 -30.20 -21.91 -2.63
CA GLY A 858 -30.48 -22.86 -1.56
C GLY A 858 -31.91 -23.33 -1.48
N CYS A 859 -32.27 -23.94 -0.35
CA CYS A 859 -33.63 -24.35 -0.05
C CYS A 859 -34.27 -23.43 0.99
N ILE A 860 -35.59 -23.29 0.91
CA ILE A 860 -36.43 -22.66 1.92
C ILE A 860 -37.68 -23.52 2.13
N ILE A 861 -38.11 -23.64 3.38
CA ILE A 861 -39.26 -24.45 3.80
C ILE A 861 -40.17 -23.60 4.68
N ARG A 862 -41.46 -23.68 4.38
CA ARG A 862 -42.58 -22.94 4.94
C ARG A 862 -43.83 -23.84 4.89
N ASP A 863 -44.94 -23.36 5.43
CA ASP A 863 -46.24 -24.06 5.41
C ASP A 863 -46.77 -24.38 4.00
N ASP A 864 -46.28 -23.70 2.95
CA ASP A 864 -46.60 -23.99 1.54
C ASP A 864 -45.62 -24.97 0.85
N GLY A 865 -44.72 -25.61 1.61
CA GLY A 865 -43.80 -26.64 1.18
C GLY A 865 -42.34 -26.21 1.09
N GLN A 866 -41.47 -27.13 0.65
CA GLN A 866 -40.07 -26.85 0.35
C GLN A 866 -39.91 -26.34 -1.08
N ARG A 867 -39.05 -25.35 -1.29
CA ARG A 867 -38.67 -24.81 -2.60
C ARG A 867 -37.17 -24.55 -2.67
N TYR A 868 -36.59 -24.66 -3.86
CA TYR A 868 -35.33 -24.00 -4.15
C TYR A 868 -35.56 -22.50 -4.38
N TRP A 869 -34.58 -21.68 -4.02
CA TRP A 869 -34.60 -20.25 -4.23
C TRP A 869 -33.20 -19.76 -4.61
N ALA A 870 -33.14 -18.65 -5.35
CA ALA A 870 -31.92 -17.89 -5.56
C ALA A 870 -32.18 -16.40 -5.38
N GLN A 871 -31.16 -15.68 -4.90
CA GLN A 871 -31.20 -14.25 -4.64
C GLN A 871 -29.90 -13.61 -5.07
N ARG A 872 -29.99 -12.44 -5.71
CA ARG A 872 -28.91 -11.45 -5.70
C ARG A 872 -29.23 -10.35 -4.68
N GLN A 873 -28.24 -10.02 -3.87
CA GLN A 873 -28.20 -8.85 -3.00
C GLN A 873 -27.22 -7.84 -3.59
N GLN A 874 -27.60 -6.57 -3.65
CA GLN A 874 -26.76 -5.46 -4.14
C GLN A 874 -26.84 -4.32 -3.11
N GLY A 875 -25.88 -4.30 -2.20
CA GLY A 875 -25.95 -3.52 -0.97
C GLY A 875 -27.13 -3.92 -0.07
N TRP A 876 -27.34 -3.12 0.97
CA TRP A 876 -28.49 -3.26 1.87
C TRP A 876 -29.68 -2.36 1.49
N GLU A 877 -29.44 -1.29 0.71
CA GLU A 877 -30.50 -0.39 0.19
C GLU A 877 -31.00 -0.78 -1.22
N GLY A 878 -30.30 -1.66 -1.93
CA GLY A 878 -30.74 -2.17 -3.21
C GLY A 878 -31.91 -3.16 -3.09
N GLY A 879 -32.70 -3.28 -4.14
CA GLY A 879 -33.75 -4.30 -4.19
C GLY A 879 -33.16 -5.71 -4.15
N SER A 880 -33.89 -6.66 -3.56
CA SER A 880 -33.57 -8.09 -3.70
C SER A 880 -34.42 -8.69 -4.82
N SER A 881 -33.77 -9.31 -5.80
CA SER A 881 -34.47 -10.12 -6.81
C SER A 881 -34.48 -11.57 -6.35
N LEU A 882 -35.67 -12.17 -6.23
CA LEU A 882 -35.87 -13.53 -5.72
C LEU A 882 -36.46 -14.44 -6.81
N GLY A 883 -35.70 -15.46 -7.21
CA GLY A 883 -36.21 -16.60 -7.98
C GLY A 883 -36.65 -17.72 -7.03
N GLN A 884 -37.74 -18.42 -7.35
CA GLN A 884 -38.16 -19.65 -6.65
C GLN A 884 -38.52 -20.75 -7.65
N SER A 885 -38.28 -22.00 -7.25
CA SER A 885 -38.77 -23.18 -7.97
C SER A 885 -40.24 -23.47 -7.66
N SER A 886 -40.83 -24.41 -8.41
CA SER A 886 -41.99 -25.18 -7.94
C SER A 886 -41.65 -25.96 -6.64
N PRO A 887 -42.65 -26.39 -5.85
CA PRO A 887 -42.41 -27.21 -4.67
C PRO A 887 -41.64 -28.51 -4.97
N VAL A 888 -40.79 -28.92 -4.04
CA VAL A 888 -39.96 -30.14 -4.07
C VAL A 888 -40.02 -30.85 -2.71
N GLU A 889 -39.55 -32.10 -2.62
CA GLU A 889 -39.42 -32.85 -1.35
C GLU A 889 -38.03 -33.51 -1.25
N HIS A 890 -37.00 -32.72 -0.98
CA HIS A 890 -35.59 -33.15 -1.04
C HIS A 890 -34.76 -32.58 0.11
N LEU A 891 -34.60 -33.35 1.18
CA LEU A 891 -33.73 -33.00 2.33
C LEU A 891 -32.23 -33.16 2.02
N GLN A 892 -31.90 -33.77 0.87
CA GLN A 892 -30.55 -33.92 0.34
C GLN A 892 -30.52 -33.41 -1.11
N GLY A 893 -29.42 -32.80 -1.54
CA GLY A 893 -29.29 -32.30 -2.91
C GLY A 893 -27.94 -31.67 -3.20
N LYS A 894 -27.82 -31.05 -4.38
CA LYS A 894 -26.63 -30.30 -4.80
C LYS A 894 -27.00 -28.90 -5.24
N LEU A 895 -26.12 -27.96 -4.94
CA LEU A 895 -26.21 -26.54 -5.26
C LEU A 895 -24.93 -26.16 -6.01
N ARG A 896 -25.04 -25.30 -7.03
CA ARG A 896 -23.89 -24.88 -7.83
C ARG A 896 -23.92 -23.39 -8.13
N LEU A 897 -22.75 -22.76 -8.04
CA LEU A 897 -22.50 -21.38 -8.40
C LEU A 897 -21.37 -21.37 -9.43
N VAL A 898 -21.61 -20.74 -10.57
CA VAL A 898 -20.60 -20.54 -11.62
C VAL A 898 -20.37 -19.03 -11.72
N ARG A 899 -19.17 -18.61 -12.10
CA ARG A 899 -18.87 -17.25 -12.58
C ARG A 899 -18.23 -17.35 -13.94
N GLU A 900 -18.79 -16.65 -14.92
CA GLU A 900 -18.33 -16.54 -16.31
C GLU A 900 -18.42 -15.06 -16.71
N ASP A 901 -17.34 -14.49 -17.25
CA ASP A 901 -17.25 -13.07 -17.62
C ASP A 901 -17.74 -12.13 -16.49
N GLY A 902 -17.41 -12.46 -15.23
CA GLY A 902 -17.84 -11.69 -14.06
C GLY A 902 -19.31 -11.86 -13.63
N VAL A 903 -20.15 -12.55 -14.41
CA VAL A 903 -21.57 -12.83 -14.08
C VAL A 903 -21.67 -14.13 -13.29
N VAL A 904 -22.43 -14.14 -12.19
CA VAL A 904 -22.55 -15.31 -11.30
C VAL A 904 -23.95 -15.97 -11.39
N PRO A 905 -24.20 -16.92 -12.32
CA PRO A 905 -25.44 -17.71 -12.34
C PRO A 905 -25.53 -18.77 -11.22
N ALA A 906 -26.77 -19.06 -10.83
CA ALA A 906 -27.11 -19.99 -9.75
C ALA A 906 -27.87 -21.23 -10.25
N TYR A 907 -27.52 -22.41 -9.74
CA TYR A 907 -28.10 -23.69 -10.14
C TYR A 907 -28.42 -24.59 -8.94
N TYR A 908 -29.41 -25.46 -9.11
CA TYR A 908 -29.74 -26.54 -8.18
C TYR A 908 -29.96 -27.85 -8.95
N TRP A 909 -29.67 -28.99 -8.31
CA TRP A 909 -29.86 -30.30 -8.90
C TRP A 909 -31.30 -30.80 -8.66
N ASN A 910 -31.99 -31.19 -9.74
CA ASN A 910 -33.33 -31.76 -9.68
C ASN A 910 -33.59 -32.67 -10.89
N ALA A 911 -34.29 -33.79 -10.69
CA ALA A 911 -34.63 -34.75 -11.74
C ALA A 911 -33.44 -35.18 -12.61
N ASP A 912 -32.29 -35.40 -11.97
CA ASP A 912 -31.00 -35.78 -12.58
C ASP A 912 -30.40 -34.77 -13.59
N ASP A 913 -30.73 -33.48 -13.45
CA ASP A 913 -30.17 -32.40 -14.26
C ASP A 913 -29.96 -31.08 -13.45
N TRP A 914 -29.10 -30.19 -13.97
CA TRP A 914 -28.83 -28.86 -13.40
C TRP A 914 -29.87 -27.84 -13.85
N GLN A 915 -30.75 -27.45 -12.92
CA GLN A 915 -31.75 -26.41 -13.17
C GLN A 915 -31.19 -25.03 -12.84
N ARG A 916 -31.10 -24.14 -13.84
CA ARG A 916 -30.72 -22.72 -13.65
C ARG A 916 -31.86 -21.97 -12.97
N GLN A 917 -31.56 -21.23 -11.91
CA GLN A 917 -32.51 -20.34 -11.25
C GLN A 917 -32.22 -18.88 -11.63
N SER A 918 -33.01 -18.35 -12.57
CA SER A 918 -32.88 -16.95 -13.01
C SER A 918 -33.69 -15.97 -12.16
N PHE A 919 -33.16 -14.75 -12.06
CA PHE A 919 -33.78 -13.56 -11.48
C PHE A 919 -33.55 -12.33 -12.39
N SER A 920 -34.23 -11.21 -12.11
CA SER A 920 -34.35 -10.08 -13.04
C SER A 920 -33.05 -9.36 -13.43
N TRP A 921 -31.93 -9.65 -12.76
CA TRP A 921 -30.62 -9.03 -13.00
C TRP A 921 -29.49 -10.07 -13.15
N ASP A 922 -29.81 -11.21 -13.76
CA ASP A 922 -28.89 -12.31 -14.14
C ASP A 922 -27.70 -11.89 -15.03
N THR A 923 -27.57 -10.61 -15.42
CA THR A 923 -26.61 -10.12 -16.41
C THR A 923 -25.70 -8.98 -15.92
N LYS A 924 -25.79 -8.57 -14.66
CA LYS A 924 -24.82 -7.62 -14.09
C LYS A 924 -23.57 -8.37 -13.64
N GLU A 925 -22.41 -7.86 -13.99
CA GLU A 925 -21.12 -8.35 -13.49
C GLU A 925 -21.01 -8.13 -11.97
N ILE A 926 -20.11 -8.88 -11.33
CA ILE A 926 -19.61 -8.67 -9.96
C ILE A 926 -18.09 -8.60 -10.08
N GLU A 927 -17.45 -7.59 -9.51
CA GLU A 927 -16.00 -7.40 -9.59
C GLU A 927 -15.27 -8.01 -8.38
N GLY A 928 -13.96 -8.27 -8.55
CA GLY A 928 -13.07 -8.71 -7.47
C GLY A 928 -13.18 -10.20 -7.08
N PRO A 929 -12.44 -10.62 -6.02
CA PRO A 929 -12.55 -11.96 -5.45
C PRO A 929 -13.83 -12.11 -4.62
N LEU A 930 -14.45 -13.28 -4.70
CA LEU A 930 -15.60 -13.65 -3.85
C LEU A 930 -15.20 -14.71 -2.83
N PHE A 931 -16.04 -14.97 -1.84
CA PHE A 931 -15.84 -16.01 -0.83
C PHE A 931 -17.05 -16.94 -0.82
N LEU A 932 -16.81 -18.24 -0.60
CA LEU A 932 -17.89 -19.22 -0.48
C LEU A 932 -18.48 -19.17 0.93
N ARG A 933 -19.73 -18.73 1.06
CA ARG A 933 -20.50 -18.74 2.30
C ARG A 933 -21.50 -19.89 2.31
N LEU A 934 -21.43 -20.72 3.33
CA LEU A 934 -22.45 -21.71 3.71
C LEU A 934 -23.32 -21.10 4.81
N GLU A 935 -24.64 -21.30 4.76
CA GLU A 935 -25.59 -20.72 5.72
C GLU A 935 -26.73 -21.69 6.07
N ALA A 936 -27.12 -21.70 7.35
CA ALA A 936 -28.35 -22.27 7.88
C ALA A 936 -29.10 -21.21 8.73
N PHE A 937 -30.43 -21.18 8.65
CA PHE A 937 -31.27 -20.13 9.21
C PHE A 937 -32.70 -20.63 9.51
N ASN A 938 -33.28 -20.22 10.64
CA ASN A 938 -34.68 -20.53 11.02
C ASN A 938 -35.54 -19.29 11.39
N GLY A 939 -35.14 -18.10 10.91
CA GLY A 939 -35.68 -16.80 11.34
C GLY A 939 -36.88 -16.23 10.55
N ARG A 940 -37.17 -14.93 10.79
CA ARG A 940 -38.53 -14.37 10.81
C ARG A 940 -39.27 -14.26 9.46
N ALA A 941 -40.44 -14.91 9.38
CA ALA A 941 -41.58 -14.43 8.60
C ALA A 941 -42.63 -13.68 9.47
N ASN A 942 -42.82 -14.11 10.73
CA ASN A 942 -43.56 -13.41 11.79
C ASN A 942 -43.02 -13.87 13.15
N ALA A 943 -42.92 -12.98 14.14
CA ALA A 943 -42.22 -13.23 15.42
C ALA A 943 -43.03 -14.05 16.46
N THR A 944 -43.97 -14.90 16.01
CA THR A 944 -44.98 -15.57 16.86
C THR A 944 -45.12 -17.07 16.60
N HIS A 945 -44.18 -17.67 15.87
CA HIS A 945 -44.22 -19.08 15.44
C HIS A 945 -43.12 -19.90 16.13
N PRO A 946 -43.29 -21.23 16.27
CA PRO A 946 -42.25 -22.11 16.80
C PRO A 946 -40.96 -22.02 15.98
N TRP A 947 -39.82 -22.20 16.64
CA TRP A 947 -38.51 -22.28 15.99
C TRP A 947 -38.04 -23.73 15.96
N GLY A 948 -37.71 -24.20 14.77
CA GLY A 948 -37.27 -25.57 14.57
C GLY A 948 -35.77 -25.73 14.79
N ALA A 949 -35.37 -26.77 15.53
CA ALA A 949 -34.00 -27.26 15.54
C ALA A 949 -33.66 -27.88 14.17
N MET A 950 -32.50 -27.57 13.61
CA MET A 950 -32.05 -28.11 12.31
C MET A 950 -30.54 -28.33 12.29
N SER A 951 -30.06 -29.27 11.47
CA SER A 951 -28.64 -29.48 11.19
C SER A 951 -28.47 -29.70 9.71
N VAL A 952 -27.48 -29.06 9.09
CA VAL A 952 -27.17 -29.19 7.67
C VAL A 952 -25.68 -29.47 7.52
N ASP A 953 -25.35 -30.61 6.92
CA ASP A 953 -24.00 -30.99 6.54
C ASP A 953 -23.76 -30.60 5.08
N PHE A 954 -22.76 -29.76 4.85
CA PHE A 954 -22.31 -29.35 3.52
C PHE A 954 -21.01 -30.06 3.15
N THR A 955 -20.97 -30.68 1.97
CA THR A 955 -19.74 -31.23 1.38
C THR A 955 -19.44 -30.43 0.11
N VAL A 956 -18.30 -29.75 0.06
CA VAL A 956 -17.81 -29.16 -1.19
C VAL A 956 -17.32 -30.31 -2.07
N GLU A 957 -17.97 -30.52 -3.21
CA GLU A 957 -17.60 -31.58 -4.16
C GLU A 957 -16.60 -31.07 -5.21
N GLN A 958 -16.66 -29.77 -5.54
CA GLN A 958 -15.82 -29.14 -6.55
C GLN A 958 -15.61 -27.65 -6.24
N ILE A 959 -14.39 -27.18 -6.41
CA ILE A 959 -14.05 -25.78 -6.69
C ILE A 959 -13.08 -25.82 -7.87
N VAL A 960 -13.44 -25.20 -8.99
CA VAL A 960 -12.54 -24.95 -10.13
C VAL A 960 -12.40 -23.44 -10.28
N THR A 961 -11.18 -22.97 -10.49
CA THR A 961 -10.80 -21.57 -10.75
C THR A 961 -9.81 -21.53 -11.90
N ASP A 962 -9.83 -20.45 -12.70
CA ASP A 962 -8.91 -20.31 -13.84
C ASP A 962 -7.44 -20.09 -13.44
N GLU A 963 -7.18 -19.62 -12.21
CA GLU A 963 -5.85 -19.61 -11.61
C GLU A 963 -5.54 -20.97 -10.96
N ALA A 964 -4.44 -21.60 -11.37
CA ALA A 964 -3.98 -22.86 -10.81
C ALA A 964 -3.57 -22.68 -9.34
N PRO A 965 -3.96 -23.58 -8.43
CA PRO A 965 -3.60 -23.47 -7.02
C PRO A 965 -2.10 -23.66 -6.82
N THR A 966 -1.48 -22.74 -6.09
CA THR A 966 -0.16 -22.96 -5.48
C THR A 966 -0.29 -24.06 -4.43
N ALA A 967 0.11 -25.28 -4.80
CA ALA A 967 0.00 -26.44 -3.93
C ALA A 967 0.92 -26.30 -2.70
N GLN A 968 0.32 -26.13 -1.52
CA GLN A 968 0.92 -26.56 -0.26
C GLN A 968 0.47 -28.00 0.00
N GLU A 969 1.32 -28.98 -0.30
CA GLU A 969 1.13 -30.33 0.23
C GLU A 969 1.44 -30.34 1.73
N VAL A 970 0.41 -30.56 2.54
CA VAL A 970 0.57 -30.86 3.96
C VAL A 970 0.84 -32.35 4.07
N GLU A 971 2.11 -32.74 4.15
CA GLU A 971 2.51 -34.13 4.39
C GLU A 971 2.21 -34.50 5.86
N ALA A 972 1.01 -35.04 6.10
CA ALA A 972 0.61 -35.58 7.39
C ALA A 972 1.16 -37.00 7.57
N GLU A 973 2.19 -37.18 8.41
CA GLU A 973 2.73 -38.51 8.75
C GLU A 973 1.66 -39.45 9.34
N PRO A 974 1.37 -40.61 8.72
CA PRO A 974 0.56 -41.65 9.34
C PRO A 974 1.44 -42.60 10.18
N GLN A 975 1.11 -42.76 11.47
CA GLN A 975 1.82 -43.73 12.32
C GLN A 975 1.57 -45.19 11.88
N PRO A 976 2.57 -46.08 11.96
CA PRO A 976 2.50 -47.40 11.35
C PRO A 976 1.67 -48.41 12.16
N ILE A 977 0.71 -49.04 11.49
CA ILE A 977 0.09 -50.29 11.94
C ILE A 977 0.80 -51.46 11.23
N ALA A 978 1.21 -52.48 11.99
CA ALA A 978 2.00 -53.61 11.47
C ALA A 978 1.16 -54.51 10.52
N PRO A 979 1.79 -55.13 9.50
CA PRO A 979 1.09 -55.93 8.51
C PRO A 979 0.76 -57.35 8.98
N VAL A 980 -0.32 -57.91 8.43
CA VAL A 980 -0.62 -59.36 8.42
C VAL A 980 -0.37 -59.89 7.01
N GLU A 981 0.19 -61.09 6.91
CA GLU A 981 0.80 -61.66 5.70
C GLU A 981 -0.12 -62.65 4.94
N GLU A 982 0.35 -63.11 3.78
CA GLU A 982 -0.17 -64.20 2.91
C GLU A 982 -1.32 -63.93 1.91
N ALA A 983 -0.90 -63.41 0.75
CA ALA A 983 -1.03 -63.97 -0.60
C ALA A 983 -2.04 -65.11 -0.93
N ILE A 984 -2.59 -65.05 -2.15
CA ILE A 984 -2.31 -66.05 -3.22
C ILE A 984 -2.52 -65.41 -4.61
N GLU A 985 -1.73 -65.90 -5.56
CA GLU A 985 -1.49 -65.42 -6.93
C GLU A 985 -2.28 -66.25 -7.96
N GLU A 986 -2.84 -65.64 -9.02
CA GLU A 986 -3.17 -66.35 -10.26
C GLU A 986 -3.17 -65.41 -11.48
N ALA A 987 -2.64 -65.87 -12.62
CA ALA A 987 -2.20 -65.02 -13.73
C ALA A 987 -2.88 -65.32 -15.09
N ILE A 988 -3.17 -64.28 -15.88
CA ILE A 988 -3.64 -64.34 -17.28
C ILE A 988 -2.93 -63.22 -18.09
N PRO A 989 -2.55 -63.41 -19.37
CA PRO A 989 -1.36 -62.77 -19.94
C PRO A 989 -1.57 -61.45 -20.71
N VAL A 990 -0.45 -60.75 -20.88
CA VAL A 990 -0.30 -59.43 -21.51
C VAL A 990 -0.53 -59.45 -23.04
N MET A 991 -1.32 -58.48 -23.53
CA MET A 991 -1.25 -57.93 -24.90
C MET A 991 -0.66 -56.51 -24.83
N PRO A 992 0.02 -56.02 -25.88
CA PRO A 992 0.83 -54.80 -25.79
C PRO A 992 -0.02 -53.54 -25.69
N GLU A 993 0.28 -52.70 -24.70
CA GLU A 993 -0.29 -51.36 -24.55
C GLU A 993 0.25 -50.37 -25.60
N PRO A 994 -0.48 -49.27 -25.87
CA PRO A 994 0.02 -48.17 -26.69
C PRO A 994 1.24 -47.51 -26.03
N GLN A 995 2.15 -46.95 -26.83
CA GLN A 995 3.26 -46.17 -26.30
C GLN A 995 2.72 -44.99 -25.48
N GLN A 996 2.96 -45.02 -24.17
CA GLN A 996 2.81 -43.85 -23.30
C GLN A 996 3.68 -42.72 -23.87
N ALA A 997 3.10 -41.53 -23.98
CA ALA A 997 3.91 -40.33 -24.06
C ALA A 997 4.71 -40.21 -22.76
N GLU A 998 6.01 -39.92 -22.85
CA GLU A 998 6.86 -39.71 -21.68
C GLU A 998 6.29 -38.55 -20.84
N GLN A 999 5.64 -38.87 -19.72
CA GLN A 999 5.36 -37.89 -18.69
C GLN A 999 6.71 -37.45 -18.13
N SER A 1000 7.16 -36.26 -18.52
CA SER A 1000 8.32 -35.63 -17.91
C SER A 1000 8.00 -35.34 -16.45
N GLU A 1001 8.56 -36.14 -15.53
CA GLU A 1001 8.44 -35.90 -14.10
C GLU A 1001 8.89 -34.45 -13.78
N PRO A 1002 8.19 -33.74 -12.89
CA PRO A 1002 8.38 -32.30 -12.70
C PRO A 1002 9.81 -31.96 -12.24
N PRO A 1003 10.30 -30.73 -12.54
CA PRO A 1003 11.60 -30.27 -12.07
C PRO A 1003 11.69 -30.27 -10.54
N GLY A 1004 12.84 -30.65 -9.98
CA GLY A 1004 13.03 -30.71 -8.53
C GLY A 1004 14.43 -31.11 -8.09
N ILE A 1005 14.71 -30.91 -6.80
CA ILE A 1005 15.94 -31.36 -6.15
C ILE A 1005 15.73 -32.80 -5.67
N MET A 1006 16.52 -33.74 -6.19
CA MET A 1006 16.45 -35.17 -5.82
C MET A 1006 17.31 -35.52 -4.60
N GLY A 1007 18.28 -34.67 -4.25
CA GLY A 1007 19.08 -34.82 -3.04
C GLY A 1007 20.09 -33.70 -2.88
N PHE A 1008 20.31 -33.31 -1.63
CA PHE A 1008 21.35 -32.35 -1.22
C PHE A 1008 21.92 -32.78 0.13
N THR A 1009 23.23 -33.02 0.22
CA THR A 1009 23.88 -33.55 1.43
C THR A 1009 25.27 -32.95 1.65
N ALA A 1010 25.74 -32.98 2.89
CA ALA A 1010 27.06 -32.51 3.31
C ALA A 1010 27.85 -33.67 3.94
N THR A 1011 29.10 -33.84 3.55
CA THR A 1011 29.99 -34.89 4.10
C THR A 1011 31.38 -34.32 4.42
N PRO A 1012 31.87 -34.44 5.67
CA PRO A 1012 31.16 -34.93 6.87
C PRO A 1012 30.13 -33.91 7.40
N GLN A 1013 29.15 -34.37 8.17
CA GLN A 1013 28.12 -33.51 8.82
C GLN A 1013 28.60 -32.82 10.11
N GLU A 1014 29.78 -33.19 10.62
CA GLU A 1014 30.43 -32.57 11.77
C GLU A 1014 31.90 -32.28 11.43
N VAL A 1015 32.37 -31.07 11.73
CA VAL A 1015 33.73 -30.59 11.43
C VAL A 1015 34.29 -29.76 12.58
N GLU A 1016 35.62 -29.58 12.64
CA GLU A 1016 36.24 -28.55 13.50
C GLU A 1016 36.20 -27.18 12.77
N ALA A 1017 36.24 -26.07 13.52
CA ALA A 1017 36.21 -24.73 12.94
C ALA A 1017 37.33 -24.52 11.88
N GLY A 1018 36.95 -24.06 10.67
CA GLY A 1018 37.87 -23.87 9.54
C GLY A 1018 38.23 -25.13 8.74
N GLN A 1019 37.64 -26.30 9.06
CA GLN A 1019 37.73 -27.47 8.18
C GLN A 1019 36.78 -27.35 6.98
N GLN A 1020 37.02 -28.19 5.98
CA GLN A 1020 36.25 -28.22 4.73
C GLN A 1020 35.23 -29.34 4.71
N VAL A 1021 34.05 -29.06 4.16
CA VAL A 1021 32.96 -30.01 3.94
C VAL A 1021 32.69 -30.14 2.43
N THR A 1022 32.33 -31.35 1.99
CA THR A 1022 31.90 -31.58 0.60
C THR A 1022 30.38 -31.62 0.53
N LEU A 1023 29.81 -30.67 -0.21
CA LEU A 1023 28.38 -30.62 -0.53
C LEU A 1023 28.14 -31.42 -1.81
N HIS A 1024 27.17 -32.34 -1.80
CA HIS A 1024 26.76 -33.15 -2.95
C HIS A 1024 25.31 -32.84 -3.30
N TRP A 1025 25.01 -32.69 -4.60
CA TRP A 1025 23.64 -32.46 -5.07
C TRP A 1025 23.28 -33.27 -6.32
N GLN A 1026 21.98 -33.51 -6.46
CA GLN A 1026 21.34 -34.06 -7.65
C GLN A 1026 19.99 -33.37 -7.87
N THR A 1027 19.75 -32.86 -9.08
CA THR A 1027 18.53 -32.16 -9.49
C THR A 1027 18.04 -32.67 -10.84
N ARG A 1028 16.78 -32.35 -11.16
CA ARG A 1028 16.10 -32.68 -12.41
C ARG A 1028 15.43 -31.42 -12.94
N GLY A 1029 15.68 -31.06 -14.20
CA GLY A 1029 15.23 -29.78 -14.76
C GLY A 1029 15.87 -28.58 -14.03
N GLY A 1030 15.55 -27.36 -14.49
CA GLY A 1030 16.06 -26.11 -13.91
C GLY A 1030 17.58 -25.93 -13.94
N GLN A 1031 18.04 -24.80 -13.39
CA GLN A 1031 19.45 -24.45 -13.21
C GLN A 1031 19.77 -24.39 -11.71
N PRO A 1032 20.65 -25.25 -11.17
CA PRO A 1032 20.99 -25.22 -9.75
C PRO A 1032 21.91 -24.06 -9.38
N TYR A 1033 21.72 -23.54 -8.16
CA TYR A 1033 22.48 -22.47 -7.51
C TYR A 1033 22.77 -22.84 -6.05
N LEU A 1034 23.98 -22.55 -5.57
CA LEU A 1034 24.46 -22.96 -4.24
C LEU A 1034 24.78 -21.73 -3.38
N TYR A 1035 24.26 -21.71 -2.16
CA TYR A 1035 24.37 -20.61 -1.20
C TYR A 1035 24.89 -21.08 0.15
N ARG A 1036 25.58 -20.18 0.86
CA ARG A 1036 25.82 -20.25 2.30
C ARG A 1036 24.85 -19.30 3.00
N ILE A 1037 24.28 -19.74 4.12
CA ILE A 1037 23.37 -18.96 4.95
C ILE A 1037 24.09 -18.64 6.26
N ASP A 1038 24.40 -17.36 6.46
CA ASP A 1038 24.99 -16.84 7.71
C ASP A 1038 23.96 -15.90 8.36
N GLY A 1039 23.08 -16.47 9.19
CA GLY A 1039 21.93 -15.74 9.76
C GLY A 1039 20.99 -15.23 8.66
N ASN A 1040 20.75 -13.92 8.63
CA ASN A 1040 19.87 -13.27 7.63
C ASN A 1040 20.57 -13.00 6.28
N VAL A 1041 21.85 -13.36 6.12
CA VAL A 1041 22.62 -13.08 4.89
C VAL A 1041 22.82 -14.35 4.08
N GLN A 1042 22.39 -14.32 2.81
CA GLN A 1042 22.64 -15.39 1.84
C GLN A 1042 23.79 -15.00 0.91
N THR A 1043 24.87 -15.79 0.92
CA THR A 1043 26.03 -15.58 0.04
C THR A 1043 26.08 -16.68 -1.02
N GLN A 1044 25.95 -16.32 -2.30
CA GLN A 1044 26.07 -17.26 -3.42
C GLN A 1044 27.52 -17.75 -3.56
N LEU A 1045 27.72 -19.06 -3.46
CA LEU A 1045 29.06 -19.66 -3.46
C LEU A 1045 29.66 -19.75 -4.88
N ALA A 1046 28.84 -19.79 -5.94
CA ALA A 1046 29.27 -19.77 -7.35
C ALA A 1046 28.76 -18.51 -8.06
N THR A 1047 29.52 -17.42 -8.02
CA THR A 1047 29.27 -16.26 -8.87
C THR A 1047 29.90 -16.47 -10.25
N GLY A 1048 29.07 -16.70 -11.27
CA GLY A 1048 29.50 -16.76 -12.68
C GLY A 1048 29.71 -18.14 -13.29
N GLU A 1049 29.57 -19.24 -12.53
CA GLU A 1049 29.60 -20.61 -13.06
C GLU A 1049 28.20 -21.24 -13.07
N THR A 1050 27.82 -21.89 -14.17
CA THR A 1050 26.63 -22.74 -14.23
C THR A 1050 26.90 -24.09 -13.56
N LEU A 1051 26.23 -24.37 -12.44
CA LEU A 1051 26.34 -25.65 -11.77
C LEU A 1051 25.68 -26.77 -12.62
N PRO A 1052 26.29 -27.97 -12.69
CA PRO A 1052 25.66 -29.13 -13.34
C PRO A 1052 24.47 -29.66 -12.52
N LEU A 1053 23.54 -30.35 -13.19
CA LEU A 1053 22.38 -31.03 -12.57
C LEU A 1053 22.77 -32.10 -11.53
N SER A 1054 24.01 -32.56 -11.53
CA SER A 1054 24.56 -33.39 -10.45
C SER A 1054 26.01 -33.03 -10.25
N GLY A 1055 26.42 -32.81 -9.01
CA GLY A 1055 27.75 -32.29 -8.73
C GLY A 1055 28.13 -32.39 -7.26
N SER A 1056 29.37 -32.02 -7.00
CA SER A 1056 29.92 -31.93 -5.65
C SER A 1056 30.85 -30.74 -5.53
N ARG A 1057 30.83 -30.04 -4.40
CA ARG A 1057 31.70 -28.90 -4.15
C ARG A 1057 32.23 -28.88 -2.73
N VAL A 1058 33.53 -28.67 -2.61
CA VAL A 1058 34.21 -28.47 -1.32
C VAL A 1058 34.08 -27.00 -0.92
N VAL A 1059 33.66 -26.74 0.32
CA VAL A 1059 33.52 -25.40 0.91
C VAL A 1059 34.13 -25.38 2.31
N ALA A 1060 34.66 -24.23 2.73
CA ALA A 1060 35.14 -24.03 4.10
C ALA A 1060 33.98 -23.72 5.04
N VAL A 1061 34.06 -24.21 6.28
CA VAL A 1061 33.08 -23.95 7.34
C VAL A 1061 33.68 -22.94 8.33
N ASP A 1062 33.39 -21.65 8.10
CA ASP A 1062 33.85 -20.54 8.95
C ASP A 1062 32.75 -20.16 9.96
N ALA A 1063 32.45 -21.05 10.90
CA ALA A 1063 31.55 -20.81 12.03
C ALA A 1063 32.26 -21.17 13.35
N SER A 1064 31.75 -20.69 14.49
CA SER A 1064 32.43 -20.86 15.79
C SER A 1064 32.22 -22.27 16.34
N PRO A 1065 33.12 -22.79 17.20
CA PRO A 1065 32.88 -24.02 17.96
C PRO A 1065 31.55 -23.98 18.72
N GLY A 1066 30.66 -24.93 18.42
CA GLY A 1066 29.30 -25.02 18.97
C GLY A 1066 28.18 -24.50 18.06
N ASP A 1067 28.50 -23.78 16.97
CA ASP A 1067 27.52 -23.28 15.99
C ASP A 1067 27.23 -24.33 14.88
N SER A 1068 26.20 -24.09 14.07
CA SER A 1068 25.98 -24.79 12.79
C SER A 1068 26.13 -23.83 11.61
N ALA A 1069 26.70 -24.34 10.50
CA ALA A 1069 26.74 -23.65 9.22
C ALA A 1069 25.69 -24.25 8.29
N ALA A 1070 24.78 -23.41 7.79
CA ALA A 1070 23.73 -23.82 6.88
C ALA A 1070 24.09 -23.51 5.41
N PHE A 1071 23.87 -24.48 4.54
CA PHE A 1071 24.02 -24.35 3.10
C PHE A 1071 22.67 -24.59 2.43
N ALA A 1072 22.43 -23.93 1.30
CA ALA A 1072 21.23 -24.09 0.50
C ALA A 1072 21.55 -24.38 -0.96
N LEU A 1073 20.73 -25.23 -1.57
CA LEU A 1073 20.64 -25.44 -3.00
C LEU A 1073 19.28 -24.91 -3.46
N GLY A 1074 19.28 -23.96 -4.39
CA GLY A 1074 18.08 -23.51 -5.09
C GLY A 1074 18.09 -23.99 -6.53
N LEU A 1075 16.91 -24.29 -7.08
CA LEU A 1075 16.72 -24.67 -8.48
C LEU A 1075 15.87 -23.62 -9.20
N LEU A 1076 16.44 -22.92 -10.17
CA LEU A 1076 15.77 -21.83 -10.89
C LEU A 1076 15.24 -22.31 -12.25
N ASP A 1077 14.09 -21.82 -12.70
CA ASP A 1077 13.68 -21.94 -14.09
C ASP A 1077 14.45 -20.94 -14.97
N PRO A 1078 15.25 -21.39 -15.95
CA PRO A 1078 15.95 -20.48 -16.87
C PRO A 1078 15.02 -19.71 -17.83
N GLN A 1079 13.74 -20.06 -17.95
CA GLN A 1079 12.79 -19.34 -18.81
C GLN A 1079 12.03 -18.22 -18.06
N THR A 1080 11.48 -18.52 -16.88
CA THR A 1080 10.71 -17.54 -16.08
C THR A 1080 11.54 -16.80 -15.03
N GLY A 1081 12.70 -17.35 -14.62
CA GLY A 1081 13.51 -16.80 -13.53
C GLY A 1081 12.93 -17.05 -12.13
N GLN A 1082 11.95 -17.93 -11.98
CA GLN A 1082 11.35 -18.31 -10.69
C GLN A 1082 12.08 -19.50 -10.04
N TRP A 1083 12.02 -19.59 -8.71
CA TRP A 1083 12.51 -20.75 -7.97
C TRP A 1083 11.52 -21.92 -8.08
N LEU A 1084 11.98 -23.05 -8.59
CA LEU A 1084 11.24 -24.30 -8.75
C LEU A 1084 11.29 -25.18 -7.50
N SER A 1085 12.40 -25.13 -6.75
CA SER A 1085 12.63 -25.94 -5.55
C SER A 1085 13.83 -25.40 -4.76
N THR A 1086 13.84 -25.60 -3.44
CA THR A 1086 14.98 -25.32 -2.56
C THR A 1086 15.20 -26.46 -1.57
N ALA A 1087 16.45 -26.69 -1.16
CA ALA A 1087 16.83 -27.67 -0.16
C ALA A 1087 17.99 -27.13 0.69
N THR A 1088 18.04 -27.46 1.98
CA THR A 1088 19.09 -27.01 2.91
C THR A 1088 19.82 -28.19 3.53
N VAL A 1089 21.07 -27.96 3.97
CA VAL A 1089 21.83 -28.90 4.78
C VAL A 1089 22.66 -28.15 5.81
N GLU A 1090 22.66 -28.63 7.05
CA GLU A 1090 23.46 -28.08 8.14
C GLU A 1090 24.70 -28.93 8.41
N VAL A 1091 25.78 -28.26 8.80
CA VAL A 1091 27.04 -28.86 9.24
C VAL A 1091 27.39 -28.30 10.61
N LYS A 1092 27.57 -29.18 11.61
CA LYS A 1092 27.87 -28.76 12.98
C LYS A 1092 29.37 -28.53 13.17
N VAL A 1093 29.73 -27.47 13.89
CA VAL A 1093 31.11 -27.18 14.28
C VAL A 1093 31.36 -27.62 15.71
N LYS A 1094 32.41 -28.40 15.92
CA LYS A 1094 32.84 -28.90 17.23
C LYS A 1094 33.64 -27.86 18.04
#